data_AF-A0AAV8VGE6-F1
#
_entry.id   AF-A0AAV8VGE6-F1
#
_cell.length_a   1.000
_cell.length_b   1.000
_cell.length_c   1.000
_cell.angle_alpha   90.00
_cell.angle_beta   90.00
_cell.angle_gamma   90.00
#
_symmetry.space_group_name_H-M   'P 1'
#
loop_
_entity.id
_entity.type
_entity.pdbx_description
1 polymer ?
#
loop_
_entity_poly.entity_id
_entity_poly.type
_entity_poly.pdbx_seq_one_letter_code
_entity_poly.pdbx_strand_id
1 'polypeptide(L)'
;MEKFVIAKDFVRKVRRFNLTGRTLEFKIKPIPGGTEPVSWIRDAINQVIAKGIEGLHPEDQVAFSFCCKQFSRGEGWLKFRAARDVTYDDVWKGISDIYQSNSSVLNTETFCLGVTSVKLPAGRGRGRNYNSYNEECAKRKGIISINNKDNMCLPRALVVAIAFATKDPEYNKIRKDTGKIQRDKAIELTKNAAVTIPAAGCGIPELQQFQRHLTCFKIVVYKYGTKGRDVIFKGTEEEAPSLNLLYHEGHYNVVTSLTAAFLCCYYCETCHIPCDHKERHRCGGMCPCFQHSPACSRAVLITCDNCKRSFRGQTCYNNHLQSLCQKIRRCEECFKVVQSDRKHTCGEIYCKICRKHAPADHLCYMQPDVGKPKAEDLLFCFYDLETRQEKQLEGGSHLHEPNLCVFKQCYDTCLNTTNQICKKCGVRLQVLKCNDPISRFMEFILGQRKIFKQVVVIAHNGQAFDHQFILNYILTATDLKPELIMRGTKIIMMSLGNVKFLDSLNYFPLSLSKLPQAFGLGAGFKKGYFPYLFNTTANTNYVGPLPPVEYYDPDNMKEDDRIKFLEWYEQNKTDTFDMQKDLVAYCISDVEILTAACLKFRQQMIETGNVCPFTEACTIASTCNKVYRRNFLQPNTIGIIPKGGYRWRDNQSKVAIQWLVWMEKEQNINIVCAAKQQEARVAGVKVDGYCAETNQVFEFHGCYYHGCPACFKNGRDEPLRDDPTQTLNTRYEATVAKTERLRDLGHHLIQIWECEFRRQLQQNAEICSYVENHPLLVNTPLNPRDAFFGGRTGNTYEYYKCKDGEKIKYVDVCSLYPWVCKYGKFPTGHPKVYVGEECPPAINNVEGLIKCKILPPQNLYHPILPAKMNNKLMFVLCRTCGEKMNQGKCHHHTEEERALTGTWVIDEVKKALEMGYRMLKVHEVWSYEIDQFDKATKKGGLFTSMMNRFVAVKQQASGWPQHCRTDEEKNRYIEEFLEREDVKLKFAEIVENPGLRSLAKLILNSFWGKLGQRENQPKTAVVRTPAEFFNMLYNPAICVTAALPVNEDVLIVNYEHRDESYDPLTTVTGPSQAIQLFGEAW
;
A
#
# COMPACT_ATOMS: atom_id res chain seq x y z
N MET A 1 9.54 -13.03 35.93
CA MET A 1 10.54 -11.95 36.09
C MET A 1 10.49 -11.09 34.83
N GLU A 2 10.38 -9.76 34.96
CA GLU A 2 10.43 -8.86 33.79
C GLU A 2 11.81 -8.93 33.15
N LYS A 3 11.85 -9.21 31.85
CA LYS A 3 13.10 -9.40 31.08
C LYS A 3 13.60 -8.10 30.40
N PHE A 4 12.96 -6.96 30.67
CA PHE A 4 13.31 -5.65 30.13
C PHE A 4 13.14 -4.54 31.18
N VAL A 5 13.63 -3.33 30.88
CA VAL A 5 13.49 -2.09 31.68
C VAL A 5 13.01 -0.98 30.75
N ILE A 6 11.99 -0.23 31.16
CA ILE A 6 11.49 0.94 30.41
C ILE A 6 12.31 2.16 30.79
N ALA A 7 12.91 2.81 29.80
CA ALA A 7 13.62 4.08 29.97
C ALA A 7 12.66 5.27 29.87
N LYS A 8 11.72 5.25 28.93
CA LYS A 8 10.70 6.29 28.74
C LYS A 8 9.40 5.70 28.15
N ASP A 9 8.26 6.25 28.56
CA ASP A 9 6.91 5.88 28.06
C ASP A 9 6.13 7.16 27.76
N PHE A 10 5.91 7.43 26.47
CA PHE A 10 5.24 8.63 25.99
C PHE A 10 3.94 8.27 25.30
N VAL A 11 2.86 9.01 25.57
CA VAL A 11 1.57 8.82 24.91
C VAL A 11 1.10 10.12 24.27
N ARG A 12 0.93 10.11 22.94
CA ARG A 12 0.31 11.18 22.16
C ARG A 12 -1.07 10.75 21.69
N LYS A 13 -2.08 11.58 21.93
CA LYS A 13 -3.48 11.32 21.52
C LYS A 13 -3.89 12.34 20.48
N VAL A 14 -4.65 11.88 19.49
CA VAL A 14 -5.29 12.70 18.46
C VAL A 14 -6.76 12.39 18.53
N ARG A 15 -7.50 13.27 19.21
CA ARG A 15 -8.85 12.95 19.72
C ARG A 15 -9.84 12.76 18.58
N ARG A 16 -9.72 13.56 17.51
CA ARG A 16 -10.63 13.52 16.36
C ARG A 16 -10.68 12.13 15.71
N PHE A 17 -9.53 11.45 15.62
CA PHE A 17 -9.40 10.15 14.94
C PHE A 17 -9.39 8.94 15.89
N ASN A 18 -9.59 9.16 17.19
CA ASN A 18 -9.37 8.14 18.23
C ASN A 18 -7.99 7.45 18.14
N LEU A 19 -6.99 8.15 17.61
CA LEU A 19 -5.63 7.65 17.42
C LEU A 19 -4.82 7.94 18.69
N THR A 20 -4.15 6.92 19.21
CA THR A 20 -3.23 7.03 20.35
C THR A 20 -1.91 6.38 19.95
N GLY A 21 -0.87 7.19 19.79
CA GLY A 21 0.50 6.72 19.66
C GLY A 21 1.15 6.62 21.04
N ARG A 22 1.68 5.45 21.40
CA ARG A 22 2.49 5.20 22.60
C ARG A 22 3.89 4.82 22.16
N THR A 23 4.91 5.50 22.66
CA THR A 23 6.32 5.18 22.37
C THR A 23 6.99 4.68 23.64
N LEU A 24 7.51 3.45 23.59
CA LEU A 24 8.23 2.79 24.66
C LEU A 24 9.72 2.75 24.32
N GLU A 25 10.56 3.50 25.04
CA GLU A 25 12.01 3.30 25.02
C GLU A 25 12.34 2.24 26.07
N PHE A 26 13.02 1.15 25.69
CA PHE A 26 13.29 0.03 26.59
C PHE A 26 14.67 -0.61 26.36
N LYS A 27 15.15 -1.29 27.39
CA LYS A 27 16.41 -2.06 27.40
C LYS A 27 16.12 -3.50 27.78
N ILE A 28 16.70 -4.47 27.07
CA ILE A 28 16.59 -5.90 27.45
C ILE A 28 17.59 -6.17 28.57
N LYS A 29 17.17 -6.91 29.61
CA LYS A 29 18.07 -7.27 30.73
C LYS A 29 19.10 -8.32 30.28
N PRO A 30 20.30 -8.34 30.89
CA PRO A 30 21.33 -9.33 30.59
C PRO A 30 20.79 -10.77 30.70
N ILE A 31 21.26 -11.65 29.81
CA ILE A 31 20.86 -13.06 29.79
C ILE A 31 21.50 -13.77 30.99
N PRO A 32 20.71 -14.41 31.89
CA PRO A 32 21.26 -15.17 33.01
C PRO A 32 22.04 -16.42 32.53
N GLY A 33 23.11 -16.79 33.23
CA GLY A 33 23.91 -17.98 32.91
C GLY A 33 23.06 -19.27 32.89
N GLY A 34 23.26 -20.11 31.88
CA GLY A 34 22.52 -21.36 31.68
C GLY A 34 21.18 -21.23 30.94
N THR A 35 20.79 -20.01 30.53
CA THR A 35 19.55 -19.76 29.78
C THR A 35 19.82 -19.65 28.28
N GLU A 36 18.96 -20.24 27.45
CA GLU A 36 19.09 -20.13 26.00
C GLU A 36 18.86 -18.67 25.54
N PRO A 37 19.83 -18.02 24.86
CA PRO A 37 19.76 -16.61 24.47
C PRO A 37 18.53 -16.26 23.61
N VAL A 38 18.16 -17.13 22.68
CA VAL A 38 17.05 -16.90 21.74
C VAL A 38 15.71 -16.90 22.46
N SER A 39 15.50 -17.88 23.35
CA SER A 39 14.31 -17.95 24.20
C SER A 39 14.18 -16.72 25.12
N TRP A 40 15.30 -16.24 25.69
CA TRP A 40 15.31 -15.05 26.54
C TRP A 40 14.83 -13.79 25.81
N ILE A 41 15.36 -13.56 24.61
CA ILE A 41 14.99 -12.41 23.76
C ILE A 41 13.55 -12.53 23.29
N ARG A 42 13.11 -13.73 22.88
CA ARG A 42 11.73 -13.98 22.45
C ARG A 42 10.73 -13.60 23.54
N ASP A 43 10.97 -14.05 24.75
CA ASP A 43 10.10 -13.74 25.89
C ASP A 43 10.15 -12.26 26.28
N ALA A 44 11.32 -11.61 26.20
CA ALA A 44 11.45 -10.19 26.47
C ALA A 44 10.59 -9.37 25.50
N ILE A 45 10.65 -9.69 24.20
CA ILE A 45 9.84 -9.02 23.18
C ILE A 45 8.34 -9.28 23.40
N ASN A 46 7.95 -10.51 23.74
CA ASN A 46 6.55 -10.81 24.08
C ASN A 46 6.02 -9.97 25.24
N GLN A 47 6.82 -9.79 26.29
CA GLN A 47 6.43 -8.94 27.42
C GLN A 47 6.32 -7.46 27.02
N VAL A 48 7.22 -6.98 26.15
CA VAL A 48 7.18 -5.60 25.63
C VAL A 48 5.95 -5.39 24.75
N ILE A 49 5.58 -6.35 23.89
CA ILE A 49 4.36 -6.30 23.07
C ILE A 49 3.12 -6.23 23.97
N ALA A 50 3.04 -7.12 24.96
CA ALA A 50 1.93 -7.15 25.92
C ALA A 50 1.79 -5.82 26.67
N LYS A 51 2.92 -5.18 27.01
CA LYS A 51 2.93 -3.84 27.60
C LYS A 51 2.47 -2.77 26.62
N GLY A 52 2.88 -2.87 25.36
CA GLY A 52 2.49 -1.95 24.29
C GLY A 52 0.98 -1.89 24.03
N ILE A 53 0.30 -3.03 24.11
CA ILE A 53 -1.16 -3.17 23.88
C ILE A 53 -1.99 -3.11 25.17
N GLU A 54 -1.37 -2.82 26.31
CA GLU A 54 -2.03 -2.73 27.60
C GLU A 54 -3.19 -1.72 27.57
N GLY A 55 -4.38 -2.15 28.00
CA GLY A 55 -5.57 -1.31 28.07
C GLY A 55 -6.30 -1.07 26.72
N LEU A 56 -5.94 -1.83 25.67
CA LEU A 56 -6.65 -1.86 24.40
C LEU A 56 -7.70 -2.98 24.37
N HIS A 57 -8.79 -2.76 23.66
CA HIS A 57 -9.79 -3.79 23.41
C HIS A 57 -9.25 -4.79 22.37
N PRO A 58 -9.58 -6.10 22.43
CA PRO A 58 -9.10 -7.09 21.46
C PRO A 58 -9.35 -6.75 19.98
N GLU A 59 -10.41 -5.98 19.70
CA GLU A 59 -10.78 -5.52 18.35
C GLU A 59 -10.11 -4.20 17.93
N ASP A 60 -9.48 -3.45 18.84
CA ASP A 60 -8.79 -2.20 18.51
C ASP A 60 -7.67 -2.46 17.51
N GLN A 61 -7.45 -1.53 16.58
CA GLN A 61 -6.39 -1.67 15.59
C GLN A 61 -5.06 -1.17 16.17
N VAL A 62 -3.99 -1.96 16.00
CA VAL A 62 -2.64 -1.63 16.45
C VAL A 62 -1.64 -1.85 15.34
N ALA A 63 -0.69 -0.92 15.26
CA ALA A 63 0.51 -1.00 14.44
C ALA A 63 1.73 -0.79 15.34
N PHE A 64 2.83 -1.46 15.03
CA PHE A 64 4.09 -1.31 15.77
C PHE A 64 5.12 -0.65 14.87
N SER A 65 5.97 0.18 15.45
CA SER A 65 7.19 0.65 14.82
C SER A 65 8.38 0.35 15.72
N PHE A 66 9.54 0.10 15.13
CA PHE A 66 10.74 -0.22 15.87
C PHE A 66 11.91 0.61 15.36
N CYS A 67 12.65 1.24 16.27
CA CYS A 67 13.91 1.93 15.99
C CYS A 67 14.95 1.72 17.08
N CYS A 68 16.19 2.07 16.75
CA CYS A 68 17.32 2.13 17.67
C CYS A 68 18.10 3.40 17.37
N LYS A 69 18.61 4.11 18.39
CA LYS A 69 19.35 5.38 18.19
C LYS A 69 20.64 5.22 17.37
N GLN A 70 21.13 3.99 17.23
CA GLN A 70 22.33 3.66 16.46
C GLN A 70 22.04 3.19 15.02
N PHE A 71 20.77 3.09 14.60
CA PHE A 71 20.45 2.65 13.23
C PHE A 71 20.56 3.81 12.23
N SER A 72 21.44 3.64 11.23
CA SER A 72 21.62 4.58 10.11
C SER A 72 20.45 4.56 9.10
N ARG A 73 19.54 3.57 9.20
CA ARG A 73 18.38 3.38 8.31
C ARG A 73 17.06 3.21 9.07
N GLY A 74 16.51 4.32 9.57
CA GLY A 74 15.07 4.51 9.85
C GLY A 74 14.35 3.51 10.76
N GLU A 75 13.03 3.73 10.90
CA GLU A 75 12.09 2.87 11.64
C GLU A 75 11.57 1.73 10.76
N GLY A 76 11.50 0.50 11.30
CA GLY A 76 10.71 -0.57 10.68
C GLY A 76 9.28 -0.58 11.22
N TRP A 77 8.33 -0.98 10.38
CA TRP A 77 6.90 -0.83 10.65
C TRP A 77 6.15 -2.15 10.49
N LEU A 78 5.14 -2.34 11.33
CA LEU A 78 4.17 -3.41 11.27
C LEU A 78 2.80 -2.86 10.94
N LYS A 79 2.13 -3.54 10.00
CA LYS A 79 0.80 -3.19 9.49
C LYS A 79 -0.24 -3.21 10.60
N PHE A 80 -1.22 -2.30 10.51
CA PHE A 80 -2.38 -2.29 11.40
C PHE A 80 -3.12 -3.61 11.34
N ARG A 81 -3.43 -4.17 12.51
CA ARG A 81 -4.26 -5.36 12.71
C ARG A 81 -4.98 -5.29 14.05
N ALA A 82 -5.95 -6.17 14.30
CA ALA A 82 -6.60 -6.23 15.60
C ALA A 82 -5.60 -6.62 16.69
N ALA A 83 -5.73 -6.04 17.89
CA ALA A 83 -4.84 -6.29 19.01
C ALA A 83 -4.74 -7.79 19.37
N ARG A 84 -5.81 -8.56 19.17
CA ARG A 84 -5.80 -10.02 19.37
C ARG A 84 -4.95 -10.81 18.38
N ASP A 85 -4.66 -10.24 17.21
CA ASP A 85 -3.99 -10.92 16.08
C ASP A 85 -2.48 -10.60 16.02
N VAL A 86 -1.93 -9.98 17.07
CA VAL A 86 -0.51 -9.63 17.16
C VAL A 86 0.26 -10.79 17.76
N THR A 87 1.28 -11.28 17.06
CA THR A 87 2.15 -12.37 17.54
C THR A 87 3.61 -11.94 17.67
N TYR A 88 4.41 -12.73 18.38
CA TYR A 88 5.87 -12.58 18.45
C TYR A 88 6.51 -12.55 17.06
N ASP A 89 6.16 -13.52 16.22
CA ASP A 89 6.83 -13.73 14.93
C ASP A 89 6.60 -12.55 13.98
N ASP A 90 5.46 -11.87 14.10
CA ASP A 90 5.20 -10.61 13.39
C ASP A 90 6.21 -9.53 13.78
N VAL A 91 6.38 -9.29 15.08
CA VAL A 91 7.26 -8.24 15.59
C VAL A 91 8.73 -8.57 15.35
N TRP A 92 9.09 -9.83 15.54
CA TRP A 92 10.44 -10.32 15.32
C TRP A 92 10.87 -10.21 13.86
N LYS A 93 9.96 -10.48 12.90
CA LYS A 93 10.25 -10.28 11.47
C LYS A 93 10.63 -8.84 11.18
N GLY A 94 9.87 -7.87 11.71
CA GLY A 94 10.18 -6.44 11.57
C GLY A 94 11.53 -6.05 12.18
N ILE A 95 11.88 -6.60 13.34
CA ILE A 95 13.17 -6.37 14.00
C ILE A 95 14.32 -7.01 13.21
N SER A 96 14.14 -8.24 12.72
CA SER A 96 15.14 -8.99 11.96
C SER A 96 15.51 -8.31 10.65
N ASP A 97 14.50 -7.80 9.91
CA ASP A 97 14.70 -7.08 8.66
C ASP A 97 15.59 -5.83 8.84
N ILE A 98 15.43 -5.11 9.96
CA ILE A 98 16.25 -3.93 10.30
C ILE A 98 17.66 -4.37 10.73
N TYR A 99 17.74 -5.37 11.61
CA TYR A 99 19.00 -5.86 12.16
C TYR A 99 19.96 -6.38 11.09
N GLN A 100 19.45 -7.18 10.15
CA GLN A 100 20.28 -7.80 9.10
C GLN A 100 20.91 -6.79 8.12
N SER A 101 20.44 -5.54 8.14
CA SER A 101 20.98 -4.44 7.32
C SER A 101 22.15 -3.67 7.96
N ASN A 102 22.46 -3.91 9.24
CA ASN A 102 23.54 -3.26 9.98
C ASN A 102 24.59 -4.30 10.43
N SER A 103 25.80 -4.25 9.87
CA SER A 103 26.90 -5.16 10.19
C SER A 103 27.79 -4.67 11.35
N SER A 104 27.19 -4.25 12.47
CA SER A 104 27.96 -3.97 13.69
C SER A 104 27.23 -4.43 14.96
N VAL A 105 28.03 -4.76 15.97
CA VAL A 105 27.67 -5.45 17.21
C VAL A 105 26.43 -4.86 17.88
N LEU A 106 25.54 -5.76 18.33
CA LEU A 106 24.22 -5.48 18.90
C LEU A 106 24.35 -4.80 20.28
N ASN A 107 24.32 -3.47 20.34
CA ASN A 107 24.13 -2.77 21.62
C ASN A 107 22.63 -2.60 21.90
N THR A 108 22.12 -3.39 22.86
CA THR A 108 20.70 -3.40 23.29
C THR A 108 20.29 -2.16 24.11
N GLU A 109 21.19 -1.21 24.33
CA GLU A 109 20.96 -0.06 25.23
C GLU A 109 20.00 1.02 24.68
N THR A 110 19.58 0.96 23.41
CA THR A 110 18.82 2.07 22.78
C THR A 110 17.62 1.64 21.93
N PHE A 111 16.94 0.54 22.27
CA PHE A 111 15.73 0.12 21.55
C PHE A 111 14.50 0.99 21.89
N CYS A 112 13.74 1.30 20.85
CA CYS A 112 12.49 2.04 20.91
C CYS A 112 11.40 1.26 20.15
N LEU A 113 10.29 0.97 20.83
CA LEU A 113 9.08 0.42 20.23
C LEU A 113 7.98 1.49 20.23
N GLY A 114 7.60 1.96 19.05
CA GLY A 114 6.36 2.70 18.86
C GLY A 114 5.17 1.75 18.73
N VAL A 115 4.06 2.10 19.36
CA VAL A 115 2.78 1.42 19.27
C VAL A 115 1.74 2.45 18.90
N THR A 116 1.28 2.40 17.66
CA THR A 116 0.18 3.25 17.21
C THR A 116 -1.11 2.47 17.30
N SER A 117 -2.01 2.89 18.18
CA SER A 117 -3.31 2.26 18.42
C SER A 117 -4.45 3.17 17.96
N VAL A 118 -5.49 2.58 17.39
CA VAL A 118 -6.73 3.27 17.04
C VAL A 118 -7.83 2.61 17.84
N LYS A 119 -8.39 3.37 18.79
CA LYS A 119 -9.58 2.92 19.52
C LYS A 119 -10.76 3.00 18.58
N LEU A 120 -11.22 1.85 18.13
CA LEU A 120 -12.34 1.83 17.20
C LEU A 120 -13.59 2.29 17.95
N PRO A 121 -14.47 3.06 17.30
CA PRO A 121 -15.70 3.51 17.92
C PRO A 121 -16.60 2.29 18.21
N ALA A 122 -16.42 1.66 19.35
CA ALA A 122 -17.38 0.74 19.93
C ALA A 122 -18.58 1.58 20.37
N GLY A 123 -19.78 1.24 19.89
CA GLY A 123 -20.99 2.05 20.02
C GLY A 123 -21.37 2.38 21.47
N ARG A 124 -20.73 3.41 22.04
CA ARG A 124 -21.24 4.19 23.17
C ARG A 124 -21.96 5.38 22.57
N GLY A 125 -23.29 5.34 22.59
CA GLY A 125 -24.11 6.38 21.98
C GLY A 125 -23.73 7.76 22.51
N ARG A 126 -23.46 8.72 21.63
CA ARG A 126 -23.27 10.14 22.00
C ARG A 126 -24.44 10.61 22.88
N GLY A 127 -24.14 10.93 24.12
CA GLY A 127 -25.02 11.66 25.04
C GLY A 127 -24.69 13.15 25.00
N ARG A 128 -25.71 14.00 25.05
CA ARG A 128 -25.54 15.40 25.48
C ARG A 128 -25.06 15.37 26.94
N ASN A 129 -24.26 16.36 27.35
CA ASN A 129 -23.65 16.42 28.68
C ASN A 129 -24.71 16.33 29.80
N TYR A 130 -24.75 15.19 30.48
CA TYR A 130 -25.36 15.00 31.79
C TYR A 130 -24.27 14.42 32.71
N ASN A 131 -24.17 14.91 33.95
CA ASN A 131 -23.06 14.56 34.84
C ASN A 131 -23.28 13.22 35.59
N SER A 132 -24.49 12.64 35.55
CA SER A 132 -24.81 11.32 36.15
C SER A 132 -26.03 10.62 35.53
N TYR A 133 -26.15 9.30 35.73
CA TYR A 133 -27.31 8.46 35.37
C TYR A 133 -28.65 9.02 35.91
N ASN A 134 -28.65 9.49 37.15
CA ASN A 134 -29.83 10.03 37.81
C ASN A 134 -30.25 11.38 37.19
N GLU A 135 -29.29 12.22 36.82
CA GLU A 135 -29.56 13.50 36.15
C GLU A 135 -30.17 13.30 34.75
N GLU A 136 -29.69 12.30 34.02
CA GLU A 136 -30.19 11.95 32.69
C GLU A 136 -31.61 11.35 32.74
N CYS A 137 -31.88 10.43 33.67
CA CYS A 137 -33.21 9.83 33.83
C CYS A 137 -34.26 10.84 34.31
N ALA A 138 -33.87 11.78 35.18
CA ALA A 138 -34.78 12.82 35.68
C ALA A 138 -35.19 13.85 34.59
N LYS A 139 -34.31 14.14 33.62
CA LYS A 139 -34.55 15.12 32.55
C LYS A 139 -35.25 14.52 31.31
N ARG A 140 -35.23 13.20 31.13
CA ARG A 140 -35.85 12.52 29.97
C ARG A 140 -37.35 12.31 30.18
N LYS A 141 -38.19 12.95 29.35
CA LYS A 141 -39.66 12.86 29.41
C LYS A 141 -40.22 11.43 29.30
N GLY A 142 -39.49 10.50 28.69
CA GLY A 142 -39.89 9.10 28.49
C GLY A 142 -39.42 8.12 29.57
N ILE A 143 -38.74 8.60 30.63
CA ILE A 143 -38.22 7.77 31.72
C ILE A 143 -38.79 8.27 33.05
N ILE A 144 -39.17 7.36 33.93
CA ILE A 144 -39.56 7.66 35.31
C ILE A 144 -38.52 7.04 36.23
N SER A 145 -37.84 7.90 36.99
CA SER A 145 -36.90 7.49 38.02
C SER A 145 -37.63 6.96 39.26
N ILE A 146 -37.30 5.74 39.66
CA ILE A 146 -37.73 5.14 40.92
C ILE A 146 -36.72 5.56 41.99
N ASN A 147 -37.14 6.38 42.94
CA ASN A 147 -36.27 6.81 44.04
C ASN A 147 -36.60 6.00 45.28
N ASN A 148 -35.70 5.10 45.67
CA ASN A 148 -35.88 4.25 46.82
C ASN A 148 -34.54 4.00 47.55
N LYS A 149 -34.62 3.77 48.86
CA LYS A 149 -33.46 3.43 49.72
C LYS A 149 -33.44 1.95 50.13
N ASP A 150 -34.41 1.17 49.66
CA ASP A 150 -34.56 -0.26 49.90
C ASP A 150 -34.14 -1.07 48.66
N ASN A 151 -34.09 -2.39 48.77
CA ASN A 151 -33.73 -3.27 47.64
C ASN A 151 -34.94 -3.58 46.70
N MET A 152 -36.01 -2.80 46.78
CA MET A 152 -37.30 -3.06 46.11
C MET A 152 -37.48 -2.32 44.78
N CYS A 153 -36.39 -1.88 44.13
CA CYS A 153 -36.50 -1.03 42.94
C CYS A 153 -37.25 -1.71 41.77
N LEU A 154 -37.06 -3.03 41.57
CA LEU A 154 -37.78 -3.78 40.53
C LEU A 154 -39.30 -3.87 40.81
N PRO A 155 -39.77 -4.38 41.98
CA PRO A 155 -41.19 -4.39 42.30
C PRO A 155 -41.85 -3.01 42.22
N ARG A 156 -41.15 -1.96 42.69
CA ARG A 156 -41.63 -0.58 42.61
C ARG A 156 -41.74 -0.10 41.16
N ALA A 157 -40.77 -0.42 40.31
CA ALA A 157 -40.81 -0.11 38.88
C ALA A 157 -41.96 -0.82 38.17
N LEU A 158 -42.22 -2.09 38.50
CA LEU A 158 -43.35 -2.86 37.95
C LEU A 158 -44.70 -2.25 38.32
N VAL A 159 -44.89 -1.88 39.59
CA VAL A 159 -46.13 -1.21 40.03
C VAL A 159 -46.37 0.11 39.27
N VAL A 160 -45.33 0.92 39.08
CA VAL A 160 -45.43 2.17 38.32
C VAL A 160 -45.69 1.92 36.83
N ALA A 161 -45.06 0.88 36.24
CA ALA A 161 -45.29 0.50 34.85
C ALA A 161 -46.71 -0.04 34.62
N ILE A 162 -47.24 -0.86 35.55
CA ILE A 162 -48.61 -1.37 35.51
C ILE A 162 -49.60 -0.22 35.63
N ALA A 163 -49.41 0.69 36.59
CA ALA A 163 -50.27 1.86 36.76
C ALA A 163 -50.29 2.75 35.51
N PHE A 164 -49.15 2.88 34.82
CA PHE A 164 -49.07 3.60 33.54
C PHE A 164 -49.82 2.86 32.42
N ALA A 165 -49.58 1.55 32.27
CA ALA A 165 -50.20 0.74 31.21
C ALA A 165 -51.73 0.63 31.35
N THR A 166 -52.23 0.57 32.59
CA THR A 166 -53.66 0.45 32.92
C THR A 166 -54.38 1.79 33.06
N LYS A 167 -53.65 2.92 33.00
CA LYS A 167 -54.18 4.28 33.23
C LYS A 167 -54.86 4.42 34.61
N ASP A 168 -54.20 3.92 35.65
CA ASP A 168 -54.69 3.97 37.04
C ASP A 168 -55.02 5.42 37.49
N PRO A 169 -56.21 5.70 38.04
CA PRO A 169 -56.60 7.03 38.52
C PRO A 169 -55.63 7.63 39.55
N GLU A 170 -54.95 6.79 40.33
CA GLU A 170 -53.98 7.17 41.35
C GLU A 170 -52.53 7.15 40.84
N TYR A 171 -52.31 6.99 39.53
CA TYR A 171 -50.99 6.89 38.91
C TYR A 171 -50.00 7.97 39.41
N ASN A 172 -50.43 9.22 39.56
CA ASN A 172 -49.56 10.29 40.03
C ASN A 172 -49.11 10.10 41.49
N LYS A 173 -49.99 9.56 42.35
CA LYS A 173 -49.64 9.23 43.75
C LYS A 173 -48.69 8.03 43.80
N ILE A 174 -48.95 7.00 42.98
CA ILE A 174 -48.11 5.79 42.85
C ILE A 174 -46.72 6.15 42.30
N ARG A 175 -46.66 7.01 41.28
CA ARG A 175 -45.40 7.47 40.69
C ARG A 175 -44.52 8.24 41.69
N LYS A 176 -45.13 9.12 42.49
CA LYS A 176 -44.41 9.99 43.45
C LYS A 176 -44.22 9.34 44.83
N ASP A 177 -44.67 8.10 45.02
CA ASP A 177 -44.75 7.42 46.32
C ASP A 177 -45.45 8.27 47.41
N THR A 178 -46.50 9.01 47.02
CA THR A 178 -47.25 9.88 47.95
C THR A 178 -47.98 9.01 48.96
N GLY A 179 -47.72 9.22 50.25
CA GLY A 179 -48.31 8.40 51.31
C GLY A 179 -47.79 6.95 51.35
N LYS A 180 -46.62 6.66 50.76
CA LYS A 180 -45.99 5.31 50.67
C LYS A 180 -46.75 4.30 49.80
N ILE A 181 -47.69 4.75 48.98
CA ILE A 181 -48.53 3.90 48.13
C ILE A 181 -47.69 3.03 47.15
N GLN A 182 -46.59 3.55 46.61
CA GLN A 182 -45.72 2.77 45.72
C GLN A 182 -45.06 1.62 46.48
N ARG A 183 -44.60 1.90 47.70
CA ARG A 183 -43.98 0.90 48.58
C ARG A 183 -44.97 -0.19 48.95
N ASP A 184 -46.17 0.19 49.37
CA ASP A 184 -47.16 -0.74 49.89
C ASP A 184 -47.69 -1.65 48.78
N LYS A 185 -48.01 -1.10 47.61
CA LYS A 185 -48.37 -1.89 46.41
C LYS A 185 -47.22 -2.79 45.94
N ALA A 186 -45.96 -2.37 46.07
CA ALA A 186 -44.81 -3.20 45.71
C ALA A 186 -44.61 -4.39 46.66
N ILE A 187 -44.84 -4.18 47.97
CA ILE A 187 -44.85 -5.26 48.97
C ILE A 187 -45.98 -6.24 48.69
N GLU A 188 -47.17 -5.74 48.38
CA GLU A 188 -48.33 -6.56 48.01
C GLU A 188 -48.06 -7.39 46.74
N LEU A 189 -47.53 -6.77 45.68
CA LEU A 189 -47.16 -7.46 44.45
C LEU A 189 -46.14 -8.58 44.70
N THR A 190 -45.16 -8.32 45.57
CA THR A 190 -44.13 -9.31 45.92
C THR A 190 -44.70 -10.49 46.71
N LYS A 191 -45.64 -10.23 47.63
CA LYS A 191 -46.38 -11.28 48.35
C LYS A 191 -47.26 -12.10 47.41
N ASN A 192 -48.02 -11.44 46.53
CA ASN A 192 -48.94 -12.10 45.60
C ASN A 192 -48.20 -12.93 44.53
N ALA A 193 -47.03 -12.47 44.10
CA ALA A 193 -46.18 -13.19 43.16
C ALA A 193 -45.29 -14.26 43.83
N ALA A 194 -45.35 -14.41 45.16
CA ALA A 194 -44.51 -15.31 45.95
C ALA A 194 -42.99 -15.15 45.70
N VAL A 195 -42.53 -13.91 45.45
CA VAL A 195 -41.12 -13.61 45.17
C VAL A 195 -40.39 -13.21 46.45
N THR A 196 -39.25 -13.84 46.74
CA THR A 196 -38.37 -13.40 47.84
C THR A 196 -37.31 -12.45 47.30
N ILE A 197 -37.16 -11.27 47.91
CA ILE A 197 -36.27 -10.21 47.43
C ILE A 197 -34.87 -10.39 48.05
N PRO A 198 -33.81 -10.65 47.24
CA PRO A 198 -32.47 -10.87 47.77
C PRO A 198 -31.86 -9.61 48.41
N ALA A 199 -30.91 -9.80 49.35
CA ALA A 199 -30.14 -8.70 49.94
C ALA A 199 -29.30 -7.92 48.90
N ALA A 200 -28.99 -8.54 47.75
CA ALA A 200 -28.29 -7.92 46.63
C ALA A 200 -29.23 -7.21 45.62
N GLY A 201 -30.55 -7.25 45.84
CA GLY A 201 -31.56 -6.77 44.89
C GLY A 201 -32.03 -7.84 43.90
N CYS A 202 -33.07 -7.53 43.12
CA CYS A 202 -33.65 -8.45 42.14
C CYS A 202 -32.86 -8.51 40.83
N GLY A 203 -32.78 -9.70 40.23
CA GLY A 203 -32.18 -9.94 38.92
C GLY A 203 -33.12 -10.68 37.96
N ILE A 204 -32.53 -11.44 37.03
CA ILE A 204 -33.26 -12.22 36.00
C ILE A 204 -34.18 -13.30 36.62
N PRO A 205 -33.79 -14.05 37.67
CA PRO A 205 -34.66 -15.06 38.27
C PRO A 205 -35.95 -14.49 38.85
N GLU A 206 -35.90 -13.32 39.49
CA GLU A 206 -37.08 -12.64 40.03
C GLU A 206 -37.94 -12.05 38.89
N LEU A 207 -37.32 -11.51 37.84
CA LEU A 207 -38.03 -11.06 36.63
C LEU A 207 -38.84 -12.19 35.99
N GLN A 208 -38.29 -13.41 35.93
CA GLN A 208 -39.01 -14.58 35.44
C GLN A 208 -40.20 -14.94 36.33
N GLN A 209 -40.06 -14.86 37.65
CA GLN A 209 -41.16 -15.11 38.60
C GLN A 209 -42.26 -14.06 38.47
N PHE A 210 -41.91 -12.77 38.39
CA PHE A 210 -42.87 -11.71 38.13
C PHE A 210 -43.55 -11.86 36.78
N GLN A 211 -42.83 -12.26 35.72
CA GLN A 211 -43.43 -12.52 34.41
C GLN A 211 -44.44 -13.68 34.43
N ARG A 212 -44.18 -14.74 35.22
CA ARG A 212 -45.12 -15.86 35.40
C ARG A 212 -46.40 -15.44 36.12
N HIS A 213 -46.30 -14.48 37.05
CA HIS A 213 -47.46 -13.96 37.77
C HIS A 213 -48.25 -12.92 36.95
N LEU A 214 -47.54 -12.05 36.22
CA LEU A 214 -48.12 -10.98 35.39
C LEU A 214 -48.40 -11.47 33.97
N THR A 215 -49.22 -12.51 33.81
CA THR A 215 -49.54 -13.13 32.50
C THR A 215 -50.23 -12.20 31.51
N CYS A 216 -50.91 -11.15 32.00
CA CYS A 216 -51.57 -10.13 31.18
C CYS A 216 -50.60 -9.06 30.64
N PHE A 217 -49.30 -9.14 30.95
CA PHE A 217 -48.30 -8.15 30.55
C PHE A 217 -47.02 -8.80 30.04
N LYS A 218 -46.30 -8.14 29.15
CA LYS A 218 -44.96 -8.55 28.70
C LYS A 218 -43.89 -7.65 29.30
N ILE A 219 -43.07 -8.16 30.23
CA ILE A 219 -41.98 -7.40 30.80
C ILE A 219 -40.82 -7.33 29.81
N VAL A 220 -40.33 -6.12 29.51
CA VAL A 220 -39.17 -5.90 28.64
C VAL A 220 -38.17 -5.00 29.36
N VAL A 221 -36.95 -5.49 29.56
CA VAL A 221 -35.90 -4.78 30.30
C VAL A 221 -34.77 -4.39 29.37
N TYR A 222 -34.52 -3.09 29.23
CA TYR A 222 -33.46 -2.53 28.40
C TYR A 222 -32.22 -2.18 29.23
N LYS A 223 -31.02 -2.44 28.69
CA LYS A 223 -29.76 -2.01 29.31
C LYS A 223 -29.50 -0.52 29.07
N TYR A 224 -29.20 0.22 30.13
CA TYR A 224 -28.79 1.62 30.04
C TYR A 224 -27.52 1.80 29.18
N GLY A 225 -27.43 2.93 28.47
CA GLY A 225 -26.30 3.29 27.60
C GLY A 225 -26.34 2.73 26.18
N THR A 226 -27.26 1.81 25.87
CA THR A 226 -27.31 1.11 24.56
C THR A 226 -28.34 1.72 23.58
N LYS A 227 -29.09 2.73 24.02
CA LYS A 227 -30.26 3.30 23.33
C LYS A 227 -31.31 2.23 22.96
N GLY A 228 -31.51 1.26 23.85
CA GLY A 228 -32.48 0.18 23.67
C GLY A 228 -32.01 -0.97 22.78
N ARG A 229 -30.76 -0.99 22.33
CA ARG A 229 -30.23 -2.09 21.49
C ARG A 229 -30.06 -3.40 22.25
N ASP A 230 -29.72 -3.31 23.53
CA ASP A 230 -29.53 -4.50 24.36
C ASP A 230 -30.76 -4.67 25.27
N VAL A 231 -31.49 -5.75 25.03
CA VAL A 231 -32.60 -6.21 25.88
C VAL A 231 -32.06 -7.30 26.81
N ILE A 232 -32.09 -7.05 28.11
CA ILE A 232 -31.59 -7.95 29.15
C ILE A 232 -32.61 -9.06 29.44
N PHE A 233 -33.89 -8.74 29.36
CA PHE A 233 -34.99 -9.66 29.60
C PHE A 233 -36.20 -9.29 28.74
N LYS A 234 -36.85 -10.30 28.15
CA LYS A 234 -38.08 -10.16 27.37
C LYS A 234 -39.01 -11.32 27.73
N GLY A 235 -40.20 -11.01 28.21
CA GLY A 235 -41.25 -11.98 28.50
C GLY A 235 -41.74 -12.71 27.25
N THR A 236 -42.35 -13.88 27.46
CA THR A 236 -42.81 -14.80 26.41
C THR A 236 -44.17 -14.43 25.79
N GLU A 237 -44.93 -13.53 26.40
CA GLU A 237 -46.29 -13.15 25.96
C GLU A 237 -46.24 -12.11 24.83
N GLU A 238 -46.08 -12.54 23.57
CA GLU A 238 -45.83 -11.62 22.44
C GLU A 238 -46.99 -10.62 22.18
N GLU A 239 -48.24 -11.02 22.46
CA GLU A 239 -49.45 -10.22 22.21
C GLU A 239 -49.87 -9.30 23.38
N ALA A 240 -49.23 -9.42 24.55
CA ALA A 240 -49.57 -8.62 25.73
C ALA A 240 -48.91 -7.22 25.72
N PRO A 241 -49.51 -6.19 26.36
CA PRO A 241 -48.92 -4.87 26.52
C PRO A 241 -47.55 -4.92 27.21
N SER A 242 -46.57 -4.21 26.66
CA SER A 242 -45.19 -4.22 27.17
C SER A 242 -45.00 -3.33 28.41
N LEU A 243 -44.52 -3.90 29.51
CA LEU A 243 -43.99 -3.19 30.68
C LEU A 243 -42.49 -2.93 30.46
N ASN A 244 -42.18 -1.76 29.93
CA ASN A 244 -40.81 -1.40 29.56
C ASN A 244 -40.04 -0.84 30.76
N LEU A 245 -38.92 -1.47 31.12
CA LEU A 245 -38.03 -1.09 32.21
C LEU A 245 -36.63 -0.79 31.70
N LEU A 246 -35.88 0.04 32.43
CA LEU A 246 -34.51 0.43 32.14
C LEU A 246 -33.59 0.05 33.30
N TYR A 247 -32.58 -0.75 33.04
CA TYR A 247 -31.65 -1.28 34.05
C TYR A 247 -30.27 -0.61 33.98
N HIS A 248 -29.72 -0.24 35.14
CA HIS A 248 -28.35 0.25 35.30
C HIS A 248 -27.81 -0.10 36.70
N GLU A 249 -26.64 -0.77 36.77
CA GLU A 249 -25.88 -1.02 38.01
C GLU A 249 -26.75 -1.47 39.23
N GLY A 250 -27.63 -2.45 39.01
CA GLY A 250 -28.49 -3.01 40.07
C GLY A 250 -29.80 -2.26 40.32
N HIS A 251 -30.12 -1.24 39.52
CA HIS A 251 -31.32 -0.39 39.68
C HIS A 251 -32.23 -0.40 38.45
N TYR A 252 -33.56 -0.30 38.68
CA TYR A 252 -34.60 -0.35 37.65
C TYR A 252 -35.45 0.93 37.63
N ASN A 253 -35.58 1.52 36.45
CA ASN A 253 -36.46 2.65 36.14
C ASN A 253 -37.53 2.26 35.12
N VAL A 254 -38.59 3.06 34.98
CA VAL A 254 -39.71 2.77 34.06
C VAL A 254 -39.55 3.57 32.76
N VAL A 255 -39.81 2.94 31.62
CA VAL A 255 -39.83 3.57 30.29
C VAL A 255 -41.28 3.70 29.84
N THR A 256 -41.76 4.93 29.69
CA THR A 256 -43.13 5.23 29.25
C THR A 256 -43.24 5.43 27.74
N SER A 257 -42.13 5.74 27.07
CA SER A 257 -42.06 5.91 25.62
C SER A 257 -40.66 5.58 25.13
N LEU A 258 -40.52 4.56 24.27
CA LEU A 258 -39.23 4.11 23.74
C LEU A 258 -38.54 5.19 22.89
N THR A 259 -39.30 5.95 22.09
CA THR A 259 -38.78 7.05 21.27
C THR A 259 -38.29 8.22 22.12
N ALA A 260 -39.08 8.64 23.12
CA ALA A 260 -38.68 9.71 24.04
C ALA A 260 -37.55 9.29 24.99
N ALA A 261 -37.54 8.03 25.44
CA ALA A 261 -36.51 7.50 26.31
C ALA A 261 -35.17 7.31 25.59
N PHE A 262 -35.16 6.93 24.31
CA PHE A 262 -33.93 6.68 23.53
C PHE A 262 -33.53 7.82 22.57
N LEU A 263 -34.29 8.93 22.58
CA LEU A 263 -34.03 10.12 21.75
C LEU A 263 -33.92 9.78 20.27
N CYS A 264 -34.91 9.05 19.75
CA CYS A 264 -35.02 8.71 18.34
C CYS A 264 -36.42 9.03 17.81
N CYS A 265 -36.53 9.29 16.51
CA CYS A 265 -37.81 9.56 15.87
C CYS A 265 -38.65 8.28 15.72
N TYR A 266 -37.98 7.13 15.53
CA TYR A 266 -38.60 5.82 15.40
C TYR A 266 -37.78 4.77 16.15
N TYR A 267 -38.42 3.81 16.80
CA TYR A 267 -37.77 2.69 17.44
C TYR A 267 -38.37 1.39 16.90
N CYS A 268 -37.55 0.52 16.35
CA CYS A 268 -38.01 -0.76 15.82
C CYS A 268 -38.01 -1.81 16.92
N GLU A 269 -39.18 -2.22 17.40
CA GLU A 269 -39.31 -3.25 18.44
C GLU A 269 -38.90 -4.65 17.97
N THR A 270 -38.87 -4.91 16.66
CA THR A 270 -38.48 -6.22 16.10
C THR A 270 -36.97 -6.47 16.14
N CYS A 271 -36.17 -5.44 15.82
CA CYS A 271 -34.70 -5.56 15.81
C CYS A 271 -34.02 -4.77 16.93
N HIS A 272 -34.81 -4.08 17.77
CA HIS A 272 -34.36 -3.25 18.89
C HIS A 272 -33.42 -2.10 18.51
N ILE A 273 -33.52 -1.58 17.28
CA ILE A 273 -32.66 -0.49 16.78
C ILE A 273 -33.42 0.85 16.74
N PRO A 274 -32.89 1.91 17.40
CA PRO A 274 -33.39 3.28 17.25
C PRO A 274 -32.98 3.88 15.90
N CYS A 275 -33.87 4.62 15.25
CA CYS A 275 -33.67 5.22 13.93
C CYS A 275 -34.24 6.64 13.84
N ASP A 276 -33.66 7.44 12.95
CA ASP A 276 -34.10 8.83 12.73
C ASP A 276 -35.29 8.92 11.76
N HIS A 277 -35.49 7.91 10.91
CA HIS A 277 -36.62 7.83 9.98
C HIS A 277 -37.07 6.38 9.80
N LYS A 278 -38.39 6.14 9.88
CA LYS A 278 -38.98 4.81 9.67
C LYS A 278 -38.69 4.25 8.28
N GLU A 279 -38.69 5.10 7.26
CA GLU A 279 -38.53 4.71 5.84
C GLU A 279 -37.10 4.29 5.45
N ARG A 280 -36.09 4.71 6.24
CA ARG A 280 -34.67 4.41 5.98
C ARG A 280 -34.15 3.22 6.80
N HIS A 281 -34.93 2.73 7.75
CA HIS A 281 -34.53 1.63 8.61
C HIS A 281 -34.64 0.30 7.86
N ARG A 282 -33.54 -0.46 7.77
CA ARG A 282 -33.56 -1.84 7.26
C ARG A 282 -33.24 -2.85 8.34
N CYS A 283 -34.08 -3.88 8.48
CA CYS A 283 -33.84 -5.00 9.39
C CYS A 283 -34.19 -6.33 8.72
N GLY A 284 -33.85 -7.45 9.38
CA GLY A 284 -34.08 -8.81 8.89
C GLY A 284 -35.54 -9.18 8.58
N GLY A 285 -36.50 -8.30 8.90
CA GLY A 285 -37.92 -8.43 8.53
C GLY A 285 -38.32 -7.76 7.20
N MET A 286 -37.36 -7.39 6.33
CA MET A 286 -37.64 -6.66 5.08
C MET A 286 -37.18 -7.39 3.81
N CYS A 287 -37.93 -7.23 2.73
CA CYS A 287 -37.69 -7.91 1.45
C CYS A 287 -36.46 -7.32 0.71
N PRO A 288 -35.45 -8.12 0.31
CA PRO A 288 -34.23 -7.63 -0.36
C PRO A 288 -34.48 -6.92 -1.70
N CYS A 289 -35.56 -7.30 -2.40
CA CYS A 289 -35.87 -6.77 -3.73
C CYS A 289 -36.50 -5.37 -3.71
N PHE A 290 -37.20 -4.99 -2.64
CA PHE A 290 -37.97 -3.74 -2.61
C PHE A 290 -38.07 -3.04 -1.25
N GLN A 291 -37.27 -3.44 -0.26
CA GLN A 291 -36.89 -2.49 0.79
C GLN A 291 -38.03 -1.98 1.70
N HIS A 292 -39.15 -2.72 1.83
CA HIS A 292 -40.28 -2.42 2.72
C HIS A 292 -40.67 -3.61 3.64
N SER A 293 -41.41 -3.30 4.72
CA SER A 293 -42.05 -4.23 5.66
C SER A 293 -43.56 -4.34 5.36
N PRO A 294 -44.19 -5.53 5.53
CA PRO A 294 -43.65 -6.79 6.04
C PRO A 294 -42.87 -7.62 5.00
N ALA A 295 -42.12 -8.63 5.47
CA ALA A 295 -41.36 -9.54 4.63
C ALA A 295 -42.27 -10.26 3.62
N CYS A 296 -41.87 -10.21 2.35
CA CYS A 296 -42.48 -10.95 1.26
C CYS A 296 -42.42 -12.47 1.56
N SER A 297 -43.53 -13.20 1.36
CA SER A 297 -43.54 -14.66 1.54
C SER A 297 -42.53 -15.28 0.57
N ARG A 298 -41.71 -16.23 1.06
CA ARG A 298 -40.61 -16.86 0.30
C ARG A 298 -41.08 -17.75 -0.87
N ALA A 299 -42.37 -17.78 -1.17
CA ALA A 299 -42.97 -18.86 -1.93
C ALA A 299 -43.09 -18.61 -3.45
N VAL A 300 -43.01 -17.37 -3.95
CA VAL A 300 -43.23 -17.09 -5.39
C VAL A 300 -42.12 -16.23 -6.00
N LEU A 301 -41.33 -16.84 -6.89
CA LEU A 301 -40.36 -16.14 -7.74
C LEU A 301 -41.08 -15.69 -9.02
N ILE A 302 -41.09 -14.38 -9.31
CA ILE A 302 -41.69 -13.81 -10.53
C ILE A 302 -40.57 -13.24 -11.39
N THR A 303 -40.39 -13.78 -12.59
CA THR A 303 -39.39 -13.30 -13.55
C THR A 303 -40.00 -12.25 -14.47
N CYS A 304 -39.31 -11.14 -14.70
CA CYS A 304 -39.74 -10.11 -15.65
C CYS A 304 -39.34 -10.47 -17.07
N ASP A 305 -40.29 -10.45 -18.00
CA ASP A 305 -40.04 -10.75 -19.41
C ASP A 305 -39.22 -9.69 -20.14
N ASN A 306 -39.15 -8.46 -19.62
CA ASN A 306 -38.41 -7.36 -20.26
C ASN A 306 -36.95 -7.30 -19.79
N CYS A 307 -36.71 -7.16 -18.49
CA CYS A 307 -35.34 -7.11 -17.96
C CYS A 307 -34.74 -8.49 -17.62
N LYS A 308 -35.53 -9.56 -17.73
CA LYS A 308 -35.15 -10.95 -17.43
C LYS A 308 -34.70 -11.18 -15.99
N ARG A 309 -34.96 -10.26 -15.04
CA ARG A 309 -34.62 -10.42 -13.61
C ARG A 309 -35.76 -11.09 -12.83
N SER A 310 -35.43 -11.77 -11.74
CA SER A 310 -36.41 -12.47 -10.88
C SER A 310 -36.63 -11.73 -9.56
N PHE A 311 -37.89 -11.67 -9.12
CA PHE A 311 -38.36 -10.89 -7.98
C PHE A 311 -39.16 -11.77 -7.01
N ARG A 312 -39.04 -11.51 -5.71
CA ARG A 312 -39.74 -12.29 -4.67
C ARG A 312 -41.13 -11.70 -4.39
N GLY A 313 -42.14 -12.21 -5.08
CA GLY A 313 -43.55 -11.80 -4.96
C GLY A 313 -44.01 -10.64 -5.87
N GLN A 314 -45.32 -10.51 -6.05
CA GLN A 314 -45.97 -9.58 -7.00
C GLN A 314 -45.68 -8.11 -6.70
N THR A 315 -45.61 -7.73 -5.42
CA THR A 315 -45.33 -6.35 -5.01
C THR A 315 -43.92 -5.91 -5.44
N CYS A 316 -42.93 -6.81 -5.32
CA CYS A 316 -41.56 -6.56 -5.79
C CYS A 316 -41.48 -6.44 -7.31
N TYR A 317 -42.22 -7.29 -8.03
CA TYR A 317 -42.33 -7.22 -9.48
C TYR A 317 -42.94 -5.90 -9.95
N ASN A 318 -44.07 -5.47 -9.39
CA ASN A 318 -44.76 -4.27 -9.85
C ASN A 318 -43.90 -2.99 -9.68
N ASN A 319 -43.11 -2.91 -8.62
CA ASN A 319 -42.31 -1.72 -8.36
C ASN A 319 -41.02 -1.64 -9.19
N HIS A 320 -40.44 -2.77 -9.62
CA HIS A 320 -39.27 -2.74 -10.51
C HIS A 320 -39.62 -2.13 -11.89
N LEU A 321 -40.87 -2.28 -12.33
CA LEU A 321 -41.38 -1.74 -13.60
C LEU A 321 -41.35 -0.20 -13.62
N GLN A 322 -41.35 0.47 -12.47
CA GLN A 322 -41.43 1.94 -12.39
C GLN A 322 -40.13 2.67 -12.74
N SER A 323 -38.94 2.10 -12.49
CA SER A 323 -37.68 2.87 -12.63
C SER A 323 -36.43 2.09 -13.05
N LEU A 324 -36.39 0.77 -12.82
CA LEU A 324 -35.19 -0.04 -12.97
C LEU A 324 -35.22 -0.96 -14.19
N CYS A 325 -36.42 -1.41 -14.61
CA CYS A 325 -36.59 -2.37 -15.70
C CYS A 325 -35.94 -1.93 -17.03
N GLN A 326 -36.00 -0.63 -17.36
CA GLN A 326 -35.44 -0.11 -18.62
C GLN A 326 -33.93 0.13 -18.56
N LYS A 327 -33.36 0.39 -17.38
CA LYS A 327 -31.96 0.80 -17.22
C LYS A 327 -31.01 -0.39 -17.14
N ILE A 328 -31.50 -1.52 -16.64
CA ILE A 328 -30.67 -2.67 -16.29
C ILE A 328 -31.38 -3.93 -16.76
N ARG A 329 -30.67 -4.75 -17.55
CA ARG A 329 -31.16 -6.04 -18.05
C ARG A 329 -30.21 -7.16 -17.67
N ARG A 330 -30.74 -8.37 -17.54
CA ARG A 330 -29.93 -9.60 -17.40
C ARG A 330 -29.71 -10.19 -18.79
N CYS A 331 -28.45 -10.44 -19.15
CA CYS A 331 -28.13 -11.15 -20.39
C CYS A 331 -28.64 -12.60 -20.34
N GLU A 332 -29.29 -13.11 -21.40
CA GLU A 332 -29.84 -14.47 -21.43
C GLU A 332 -28.79 -15.56 -21.61
N GLU A 333 -27.60 -15.23 -22.13
CA GLU A 333 -26.51 -16.19 -22.34
C GLU A 333 -25.57 -16.27 -21.13
N CYS A 334 -25.06 -15.11 -20.66
CA CYS A 334 -24.09 -15.05 -19.57
C CYS A 334 -24.67 -14.62 -18.22
N PHE A 335 -25.94 -14.22 -18.16
CA PHE A 335 -26.67 -13.87 -16.93
C PHE A 335 -26.09 -12.72 -16.11
N LYS A 336 -25.11 -11.99 -16.66
CA LYS A 336 -24.63 -10.74 -16.08
C LYS A 336 -25.71 -9.67 -16.18
N VAL A 337 -25.82 -8.92 -15.09
CA VAL A 337 -26.63 -7.72 -15.01
C VAL A 337 -25.85 -6.61 -15.71
N VAL A 338 -26.38 -6.11 -16.82
CA VAL A 338 -25.75 -5.09 -17.66
C VAL A 338 -26.65 -3.87 -17.78
N GLN A 339 -26.05 -2.70 -17.95
CA GLN A 339 -26.81 -1.50 -18.29
C GLN A 339 -27.34 -1.65 -19.72
N SER A 340 -28.62 -1.33 -19.93
CA SER A 340 -29.30 -1.53 -21.22
C SER A 340 -28.73 -0.64 -22.33
N ASP A 341 -28.07 0.46 -21.99
CA ASP A 341 -27.44 1.43 -22.90
C ASP A 341 -26.03 1.00 -23.38
N ARG A 342 -25.43 -0.03 -22.79
CA ARG A 342 -24.09 -0.51 -23.15
C ARG A 342 -24.15 -1.76 -24.01
N LYS A 343 -23.34 -1.79 -25.09
CA LYS A 343 -23.13 -2.99 -25.90
C LYS A 343 -22.42 -4.05 -25.06
N HIS A 344 -23.05 -5.21 -24.89
CA HIS A 344 -22.52 -6.35 -24.15
C HIS A 344 -22.31 -7.53 -25.10
N THR A 345 -21.09 -8.03 -25.16
CA THR A 345 -20.73 -9.29 -25.83
C THR A 345 -20.38 -10.33 -24.77
N CYS A 346 -21.03 -11.49 -24.79
CA CYS A 346 -20.74 -12.57 -23.87
C CYS A 346 -19.29 -13.07 -24.04
N GLY A 347 -18.60 -13.32 -22.93
CA GLY A 347 -17.23 -13.83 -22.95
C GLY A 347 -16.14 -12.78 -23.20
N GLU A 348 -16.48 -11.54 -23.55
CA GLU A 348 -15.51 -10.45 -23.69
C GLU A 348 -15.32 -9.65 -22.39
N ILE A 349 -14.11 -9.16 -22.18
CA ILE A 349 -13.72 -8.21 -21.15
C ILE A 349 -13.18 -6.93 -21.80
N TYR A 350 -13.38 -5.78 -21.15
CA TYR A 350 -12.75 -4.54 -21.59
C TYR A 350 -11.33 -4.47 -21.01
N CYS A 351 -10.33 -4.61 -21.87
CA CYS A 351 -8.94 -4.52 -21.45
C CYS A 351 -8.52 -3.05 -21.27
N LYS A 352 -8.23 -2.64 -20.04
CA LYS A 352 -7.78 -1.26 -19.71
C LYS A 352 -6.44 -0.89 -20.36
N ILE A 353 -5.64 -1.87 -20.78
CA ILE A 353 -4.30 -1.67 -21.36
C ILE A 353 -4.41 -1.29 -22.84
N CYS A 354 -5.00 -2.17 -23.67
CA CYS A 354 -5.19 -1.91 -25.11
C CYS A 354 -6.46 -1.11 -25.42
N ARG A 355 -7.32 -0.87 -24.42
CA ARG A 355 -8.58 -0.11 -24.50
C ARG A 355 -9.61 -0.69 -25.48
N LYS A 356 -9.59 -2.00 -25.66
CA LYS A 356 -10.51 -2.75 -26.55
C LYS A 356 -11.25 -3.83 -25.77
N HIS A 357 -12.44 -4.19 -26.26
CA HIS A 357 -13.07 -5.44 -25.87
C HIS A 357 -12.29 -6.60 -26.49
N ALA A 358 -12.00 -7.59 -25.68
CA ALA A 358 -11.27 -8.78 -26.08
C ALA A 358 -11.80 -10.00 -25.31
N PRO A 359 -11.55 -11.23 -25.79
CA PRO A 359 -11.90 -12.45 -25.06
C PRO A 359 -11.41 -12.45 -23.62
N ALA A 360 -12.08 -13.17 -22.72
CA ALA A 360 -11.71 -13.23 -21.30
C ALA A 360 -10.28 -13.74 -21.05
N ASP A 361 -9.74 -14.54 -21.96
CA ASP A 361 -8.37 -15.06 -21.99
C ASP A 361 -7.41 -14.15 -22.78
N HIS A 362 -7.77 -12.88 -23.00
CA HIS A 362 -6.92 -11.90 -23.68
C HIS A 362 -5.57 -11.71 -22.99
N LEU A 363 -4.50 -12.04 -23.70
CA LEU A 363 -3.12 -11.73 -23.34
C LEU A 363 -2.74 -10.39 -24.01
N CYS A 364 -2.46 -9.37 -23.19
CA CYS A 364 -2.20 -8.02 -23.66
C CYS A 364 -0.70 -7.73 -23.74
N TYR A 365 -0.34 -6.73 -24.56
CA TYR A 365 1.04 -6.31 -24.77
C TYR A 365 1.26 -4.89 -24.27
N MET A 366 2.51 -4.54 -23.99
CA MET A 366 2.90 -3.15 -23.74
C MET A 366 2.56 -2.30 -24.96
N GLN A 367 1.87 -1.18 -24.74
CA GLN A 367 1.38 -0.33 -25.82
C GLN A 367 2.42 0.75 -26.20
N PRO A 368 2.67 0.96 -27.50
CA PRO A 368 3.38 2.15 -27.99
C PRO A 368 2.74 3.45 -27.48
N ASP A 369 3.56 4.46 -27.19
CA ASP A 369 3.10 5.79 -26.75
C ASP A 369 2.99 6.72 -27.97
N VAL A 370 1.77 6.90 -28.48
CA VAL A 370 1.47 7.78 -29.63
C VAL A 370 1.32 9.27 -29.26
N GLY A 371 1.62 9.63 -28.00
CA GLY A 371 1.52 11.01 -27.53
C GLY A 371 2.60 11.93 -28.10
N LYS A 372 2.44 13.23 -27.87
CA LYS A 372 3.44 14.27 -28.17
C LYS A 372 3.89 14.98 -26.89
N PRO A 373 5.07 15.63 -26.87
CA PRO A 373 5.54 16.42 -25.74
C PRO A 373 4.50 17.44 -25.29
N LYS A 374 4.10 17.38 -24.01
CA LYS A 374 3.19 18.36 -23.41
C LYS A 374 3.97 19.60 -23.00
N ALA A 375 3.92 20.64 -23.84
CA ALA A 375 4.74 21.85 -23.70
C ALA A 375 3.95 23.17 -23.75
N GLU A 376 2.63 23.12 -23.94
CA GLU A 376 1.79 24.30 -24.15
C GLU A 376 1.18 24.81 -22.83
N ASP A 377 1.10 26.14 -22.71
CA ASP A 377 0.50 26.88 -21.59
C ASP A 377 1.01 26.43 -20.21
N LEU A 378 2.33 26.36 -20.12
CA LEU A 378 3.08 25.81 -19.01
C LEU A 378 3.92 26.87 -18.32
N LEU A 379 3.77 27.00 -17.00
CA LEU A 379 4.65 27.79 -16.14
C LEU A 379 5.60 26.89 -15.37
N PHE A 380 6.90 27.13 -15.49
CA PHE A 380 7.91 26.59 -14.57
C PHE A 380 8.20 27.58 -13.45
N CYS A 381 8.39 27.06 -12.24
CA CYS A 381 8.90 27.80 -11.09
C CYS A 381 10.03 26.99 -10.46
N PHE A 382 11.23 27.55 -10.45
CA PHE A 382 12.40 26.96 -9.78
C PHE A 382 12.63 27.73 -8.49
N TYR A 383 12.83 27.04 -7.38
CA TYR A 383 12.99 27.72 -6.09
C TYR A 383 13.98 26.99 -5.20
N ASP A 384 14.46 27.74 -4.21
CA ASP A 384 15.35 27.27 -3.16
C ASP A 384 15.00 28.02 -1.85
N LEU A 385 15.27 27.36 -0.72
CA LEU A 385 14.99 27.87 0.62
C LEU A 385 16.27 27.88 1.48
N GLU A 386 16.51 29.00 2.14
CA GLU A 386 17.49 29.05 3.22
C GLU A 386 16.79 29.02 4.58
N THR A 387 17.41 28.33 5.53
CA THR A 387 16.84 28.07 6.85
C THR A 387 17.81 28.41 7.99
N ARG A 388 17.26 28.81 9.12
CA ARG A 388 17.97 28.93 10.41
C ARG A 388 17.73 27.67 11.24
N GLN A 389 18.64 27.39 12.18
CA GLN A 389 18.62 26.19 13.02
C GLN A 389 18.76 26.51 14.52
N GLU A 390 18.09 27.58 14.99
CA GLU A 390 18.29 28.10 16.36
C GLU A 390 17.52 27.33 17.44
N LYS A 391 16.44 26.60 17.09
CA LYS A 391 15.59 25.90 18.05
C LYS A 391 15.96 24.42 18.14
N GLN A 392 16.37 23.97 19.32
CA GLN A 392 16.63 22.56 19.58
C GLN A 392 15.33 21.82 19.96
N LEU A 393 15.09 20.67 19.35
CA LEU A 393 14.00 19.75 19.64
C LEU A 393 14.36 18.83 20.81
N GLU A 394 13.36 18.25 21.49
CA GLU A 394 13.54 17.34 22.65
C GLU A 394 14.45 16.12 22.35
N GLY A 395 14.60 15.76 21.07
CA GLY A 395 15.48 14.68 20.60
C GLY A 395 16.94 15.08 20.37
N GLY A 396 17.32 16.33 20.65
CA GLY A 396 18.66 16.87 20.44
C GLY A 396 18.95 17.44 19.04
N SER A 397 18.05 17.22 18.07
CA SER A 397 18.13 17.78 16.72
C SER A 397 17.68 19.24 16.67
N HIS A 398 18.11 20.00 15.66
CA HIS A 398 17.69 21.39 15.45
C HIS A 398 16.50 21.47 14.48
N LEU A 399 15.57 22.38 14.74
CA LEU A 399 14.45 22.70 13.88
C LEU A 399 14.89 23.70 12.81
N HIS A 400 14.67 23.34 11.55
CA HIS A 400 14.89 24.24 10.42
C HIS A 400 13.72 25.22 10.25
N GLU A 401 14.01 26.52 10.26
CA GLU A 401 13.03 27.59 10.06
C GLU A 401 13.39 28.41 8.81
N PRO A 402 12.56 28.38 7.74
CA PRO A 402 12.82 29.14 6.52
C PRO A 402 12.83 30.66 6.76
N ASN A 403 13.91 31.33 6.38
CA ASN A 403 14.05 32.79 6.49
C ASN A 403 14.25 33.50 5.13
N LEU A 404 14.46 32.74 4.06
CA LEU A 404 14.56 33.25 2.70
C LEU A 404 13.98 32.22 1.73
N CYS A 405 13.18 32.69 0.77
CA CYS A 405 12.81 31.94 -0.41
C CYS A 405 13.16 32.75 -1.65
N VAL A 406 13.95 32.17 -2.55
CA VAL A 406 14.20 32.74 -3.87
C VAL A 406 13.53 31.84 -4.89
N PHE A 407 12.84 32.43 -5.86
CA PHE A 407 12.26 31.66 -6.95
C PHE A 407 12.34 32.37 -8.29
N LYS A 408 12.50 31.58 -9.36
CA LYS A 408 12.55 32.02 -10.74
C LYS A 408 11.45 31.35 -11.56
N GLN A 409 10.61 32.15 -12.20
CA GLN A 409 9.51 31.67 -13.04
C GLN A 409 9.83 31.81 -14.54
N CYS A 410 9.43 30.81 -15.32
CA CYS A 410 9.63 30.77 -16.77
C CYS A 410 8.38 30.20 -17.45
N TYR A 411 7.73 31.00 -18.29
CA TYR A 411 6.63 30.57 -19.15
C TYR A 411 7.14 30.04 -20.49
N ASP A 412 6.41 29.10 -21.13
CA ASP A 412 6.81 28.36 -22.33
C ASP A 412 7.43 29.23 -23.46
N THR A 413 6.90 30.43 -23.73
CA THR A 413 7.41 31.34 -24.77
C THR A 413 8.56 32.23 -24.34
N CYS A 414 8.87 32.31 -23.05
CA CYS A 414 9.97 33.14 -22.51
C CYS A 414 11.13 32.32 -21.94
N LEU A 415 11.13 30.99 -22.15
CA LEU A 415 12.17 30.09 -21.66
C LEU A 415 13.57 30.48 -22.13
N ASN A 416 13.69 31.05 -23.33
CA ASN A 416 14.96 31.40 -23.97
C ASN A 416 15.32 32.89 -23.85
N THR A 417 14.50 33.70 -23.17
CA THR A 417 14.76 35.14 -23.02
C THR A 417 15.60 35.39 -21.77
N THR A 418 16.49 36.38 -21.80
CA THR A 418 17.25 36.83 -20.60
C THR A 418 16.55 37.95 -19.84
N ASN A 419 15.47 38.53 -20.40
CA ASN A 419 14.70 39.60 -19.78
C ASN A 419 14.19 39.19 -18.40
N GLN A 420 14.33 40.11 -17.43
CA GLN A 420 13.85 39.92 -16.05
C GLN A 420 12.33 40.02 -15.92
N ILE A 421 11.65 40.67 -16.89
CA ILE A 421 10.19 40.84 -16.90
C ILE A 421 9.62 40.20 -18.17
N CYS A 422 8.60 39.38 -18.00
CA CYS A 422 7.82 38.79 -19.09
C CYS A 422 6.42 39.42 -19.11
N LYS A 423 5.89 39.68 -20.31
CA LYS A 423 4.51 40.21 -20.48
C LYS A 423 3.42 39.30 -19.90
N LYS A 424 3.63 37.98 -19.90
CA LYS A 424 2.62 37.00 -19.45
C LYS A 424 2.86 36.48 -18.03
N CYS A 425 4.10 36.10 -17.67
CA CYS A 425 4.34 35.64 -16.30
C CYS A 425 4.69 36.79 -15.33
N GLY A 426 5.18 37.95 -15.79
CA GLY A 426 5.57 39.07 -14.92
C GLY A 426 7.05 39.02 -14.52
N VAL A 427 7.36 39.47 -13.31
CA VAL A 427 8.73 39.51 -12.76
C VAL A 427 9.26 38.09 -12.55
N ARG A 428 10.39 37.76 -13.18
CA ARG A 428 10.88 36.39 -13.26
C ARG A 428 11.61 35.93 -12.02
N LEU A 429 12.52 36.74 -11.47
CA LEU A 429 13.25 36.40 -10.25
C LEU A 429 12.63 37.19 -9.10
N GLN A 430 12.21 36.48 -8.05
CA GLN A 430 11.63 37.08 -6.86
C GLN A 430 12.36 36.59 -5.62
N VAL A 431 12.56 37.49 -4.67
CA VAL A 431 13.28 37.27 -3.43
C VAL A 431 12.32 37.57 -2.27
N LEU A 432 11.97 36.55 -1.50
CA LEU A 432 11.10 36.63 -0.34
C LEU A 432 11.94 36.52 0.92
N LYS A 433 12.49 37.65 1.38
CA LYS A 433 13.23 37.76 2.64
C LYS A 433 12.30 38.26 3.74
N CYS A 434 11.65 37.35 4.46
CA CYS A 434 10.70 37.67 5.52
C CYS A 434 10.59 36.52 6.53
N ASN A 435 9.83 36.73 7.61
CA ASN A 435 9.64 35.72 8.66
C ASN A 435 8.72 34.56 8.24
N ASP A 436 7.97 34.70 7.14
CA ASP A 436 7.09 33.66 6.62
C ASP A 436 7.15 33.59 5.08
N PRO A 437 8.30 33.16 4.52
CA PRO A 437 8.49 33.12 3.07
C PRO A 437 7.63 32.04 2.41
N ILE A 438 7.27 30.99 3.14
CA ILE A 438 6.51 29.84 2.61
C ILE A 438 5.07 30.24 2.28
N SER A 439 4.38 30.94 3.19
CA SER A 439 3.01 31.39 2.92
C SER A 439 2.94 32.29 1.70
N ARG A 440 3.87 33.25 1.59
CA ARG A 440 3.96 34.18 0.45
C ARG A 440 4.25 33.45 -0.87
N PHE A 441 5.17 32.50 -0.85
CA PHE A 441 5.45 31.67 -2.01
C PHE A 441 4.24 30.85 -2.44
N MET A 442 3.51 30.26 -1.48
CA MET A 442 2.32 29.47 -1.77
C MET A 442 1.13 30.30 -2.24
N GLU A 443 0.92 31.50 -1.69
CA GLU A 443 -0.03 32.49 -2.23
C GLU A 443 0.25 32.77 -3.71
N PHE A 444 1.53 32.98 -4.05
CA PHE A 444 1.96 33.17 -5.43
C PHE A 444 1.64 31.95 -6.31
N ILE A 445 2.05 30.74 -5.91
CA ILE A 445 1.81 29.50 -6.69
C ILE A 445 0.30 29.25 -6.88
N LEU A 446 -0.52 29.45 -5.85
CA LEU A 446 -1.97 29.30 -5.94
C LEU A 446 -2.63 30.37 -6.81
N GLY A 447 -2.02 31.56 -6.93
CA GLY A 447 -2.38 32.56 -7.93
C GLY A 447 -2.11 32.06 -9.35
N GLN A 448 -0.89 31.58 -9.61
CA GLN A 448 -0.49 31.06 -10.93
C GLN A 448 -1.32 29.86 -11.37
N ARG A 449 -1.75 29.03 -10.41
CA ARG A 449 -2.65 27.90 -10.62
C ARG A 449 -3.95 28.28 -11.37
N LYS A 450 -4.44 29.51 -11.18
CA LYS A 450 -5.67 30.00 -11.83
C LYS A 450 -5.43 30.54 -13.24
N ILE A 451 -4.18 30.88 -13.57
CA ILE A 451 -3.81 31.56 -14.82
C ILE A 451 -3.36 30.55 -15.88
N PHE A 452 -2.59 29.53 -15.48
CA PHE A 452 -1.95 28.58 -16.40
C PHE A 452 -2.64 27.21 -16.36
N LYS A 453 -2.76 26.56 -17.52
CA LYS A 453 -3.23 25.16 -17.60
C LYS A 453 -2.36 24.21 -16.80
N GLN A 454 -1.05 24.44 -16.70
CA GLN A 454 -0.14 23.62 -15.92
C GLN A 454 0.95 24.47 -15.26
N VAL A 455 1.22 24.20 -13.98
CA VAL A 455 2.33 24.81 -13.23
C VAL A 455 3.26 23.70 -12.73
N VAL A 456 4.55 23.81 -12.98
CA VAL A 456 5.57 22.84 -12.55
C VAL A 456 6.58 23.56 -11.67
N VAL A 457 6.64 23.16 -10.41
CA VAL A 457 7.51 23.72 -9.38
C VAL A 457 8.65 22.74 -9.10
N ILE A 458 9.90 23.21 -9.17
CA ILE A 458 11.09 22.36 -9.08
C ILE A 458 12.06 22.94 -8.04
N ALA A 459 12.51 22.09 -7.13
CA ALA A 459 13.62 22.35 -6.21
C ALA A 459 14.74 21.32 -6.41
N HIS A 460 15.93 21.57 -5.88
CA HIS A 460 17.04 20.62 -5.88
C HIS A 460 17.15 19.91 -4.54
N ASN A 461 16.93 18.59 -4.51
CA ASN A 461 16.74 17.83 -3.27
C ASN A 461 15.44 18.19 -2.51
N GLY A 462 14.48 18.82 -3.20
CA GLY A 462 13.20 19.18 -2.62
C GLY A 462 12.42 17.99 -2.07
N GLN A 463 12.65 16.76 -2.57
CA GLN A 463 11.97 15.57 -2.04
C GLN A 463 12.26 15.32 -0.57
N ALA A 464 13.44 15.70 -0.08
CA ALA A 464 13.89 15.46 1.28
C ALA A 464 13.86 16.72 2.15
N PHE A 465 13.85 17.91 1.54
CA PHE A 465 13.97 19.19 2.24
C PHE A 465 12.87 20.18 1.85
N ASP A 466 12.99 20.92 0.75
CA ASP A 466 12.14 22.09 0.44
C ASP A 466 10.65 21.76 0.37
N HIS A 467 10.29 20.67 -0.33
CA HIS A 467 8.88 20.29 -0.49
C HIS A 467 8.24 19.83 0.83
N GLN A 468 9.03 19.53 1.87
CA GLN A 468 8.50 19.20 3.20
C GLN A 468 7.85 20.43 3.83
N PHE A 469 8.46 21.62 3.69
CA PHE A 469 7.88 22.88 4.16
C PHE A 469 6.59 23.21 3.39
N ILE A 470 6.61 23.00 2.07
CA ILE A 470 5.43 23.20 1.22
C ILE A 470 4.30 22.25 1.60
N LEU A 471 4.60 20.96 1.79
CA LEU A 471 3.61 19.98 2.23
C LEU A 471 3.05 20.37 3.59
N ASN A 472 3.90 20.74 4.55
CA ASN A 472 3.46 21.19 5.87
C ASN A 472 2.50 22.38 5.77
N TYR A 473 2.81 23.40 4.96
CA TYR A 473 1.91 24.54 4.73
C TYR A 473 0.56 24.09 4.15
N ILE A 474 0.56 23.24 3.12
CA ILE A 474 -0.69 22.75 2.51
C ILE A 474 -1.55 22.00 3.54
N LEU A 475 -0.93 21.18 4.39
CA LEU A 475 -1.64 20.37 5.37
C LEU A 475 -2.14 21.17 6.57
N THR A 476 -1.43 22.23 6.98
CA THR A 476 -1.73 22.99 8.21
C THR A 476 -2.45 24.31 7.98
N ALA A 477 -2.22 24.96 6.84
CA ALA A 477 -2.76 26.29 6.54
C ALA A 477 -3.85 26.28 5.45
N THR A 478 -4.16 25.12 4.84
CA THR A 478 -5.16 25.01 3.78
C THR A 478 -6.05 23.77 3.93
N ASP A 479 -7.22 23.80 3.28
CA ASP A 479 -8.11 22.63 3.13
C ASP A 479 -7.83 21.80 1.88
N LEU A 480 -6.75 22.14 1.15
CA LEU A 480 -6.39 21.43 -0.07
C LEU A 480 -5.87 20.03 0.25
N LYS A 481 -6.19 19.08 -0.63
CA LYS A 481 -5.80 17.67 -0.52
C LYS A 481 -4.80 17.34 -1.63
N PRO A 482 -3.48 17.32 -1.34
CA PRO A 482 -2.50 16.98 -2.36
C PRO A 482 -2.48 15.47 -2.64
N GLU A 483 -2.16 15.11 -3.87
CA GLU A 483 -1.81 13.74 -4.26
C GLU A 483 -0.30 13.55 -4.09
N LEU A 484 0.11 12.50 -3.38
CA LEU A 484 1.50 12.27 -3.02
C LEU A 484 2.01 10.95 -3.61
N ILE A 485 3.19 11.01 -4.23
CA ILE A 485 4.01 9.84 -4.52
C ILE A 485 5.25 9.94 -3.64
N MET A 486 5.40 9.00 -2.71
CA MET A 486 6.47 9.03 -1.71
C MET A 486 7.36 7.79 -1.78
N ARG A 487 8.60 7.92 -1.30
CA ARG A 487 9.52 6.82 -1.02
C ARG A 487 10.05 6.99 0.39
N GLY A 488 9.46 6.25 1.34
CA GLY A 488 9.64 6.57 2.75
C GLY A 488 9.12 7.99 3.02
N THR A 489 9.95 8.83 3.64
CA THR A 489 9.63 10.25 3.90
C THR A 489 9.89 11.17 2.71
N LYS A 490 10.55 10.69 1.64
CA LYS A 490 10.89 11.51 0.48
C LYS A 490 9.69 11.71 -0.44
N ILE A 491 9.36 12.96 -0.78
CA ILE A 491 8.28 13.34 -1.69
C ILE A 491 8.80 13.29 -3.13
N ILE A 492 8.60 12.17 -3.83
CA ILE A 492 9.01 12.01 -5.23
C ILE A 492 8.22 12.96 -6.15
N MET A 493 6.92 13.11 -5.86
CA MET A 493 6.04 14.05 -6.54
C MET A 493 4.90 14.44 -5.60
N MET A 494 4.55 15.72 -5.59
CA MET A 494 3.34 16.23 -4.96
C MET A 494 2.50 16.97 -6.01
N SER A 495 1.22 16.64 -6.10
CA SER A 495 0.27 17.16 -7.08
C SER A 495 -0.86 17.90 -6.36
N LEU A 496 -1.21 19.08 -6.88
CA LEU A 496 -2.32 19.88 -6.40
C LEU A 496 -3.14 20.36 -7.60
N GLY A 497 -3.99 19.46 -8.12
CA GLY A 497 -4.71 19.69 -9.37
C GLY A 497 -3.74 19.85 -10.55
N ASN A 498 -3.66 21.07 -11.10
CA ASN A 498 -2.77 21.42 -12.21
C ASN A 498 -1.36 21.87 -11.79
N VAL A 499 -1.04 21.89 -10.49
CA VAL A 499 0.30 22.20 -9.98
C VAL A 499 1.05 20.90 -9.65
N LYS A 500 2.29 20.75 -10.13
CA LYS A 500 3.17 19.63 -9.82
C LYS A 500 4.46 20.12 -9.17
N PHE A 501 4.76 19.62 -7.98
CA PHE A 501 6.04 19.79 -7.29
C PHE A 501 6.92 18.58 -7.60
N LEU A 502 8.11 18.84 -8.13
CA LEU A 502 9.09 17.85 -8.58
C LEU A 502 10.46 18.14 -7.98
N ASP A 503 11.28 17.12 -7.86
CA ASP A 503 12.68 17.25 -7.45
C ASP A 503 13.59 16.96 -8.64
N SER A 504 14.51 17.87 -8.92
CA SER A 504 15.49 17.72 -9.98
C SER A 504 16.42 16.50 -9.79
N LEU A 505 16.69 16.07 -8.54
CA LEU A 505 17.49 14.86 -8.27
C LEU A 505 16.84 13.57 -8.79
N ASN A 506 15.52 13.55 -9.00
CA ASN A 506 14.83 12.42 -9.61
C ASN A 506 15.10 12.31 -11.13
N TYR A 507 15.71 13.33 -11.73
CA TYR A 507 16.05 13.37 -13.16
C TYR A 507 17.56 13.27 -13.41
N PHE A 508 18.37 13.97 -12.60
CA PHE A 508 19.82 13.93 -12.69
C PHE A 508 20.41 13.91 -11.26
N PRO A 509 20.87 12.74 -10.77
CA PRO A 509 21.34 12.55 -9.39
C PRO A 509 22.78 13.08 -9.22
N LEU A 510 22.94 14.39 -9.37
CA LEU A 510 24.21 15.12 -9.25
C LEU A 510 24.01 16.26 -8.25
N SER A 511 25.07 16.66 -7.54
CA SER A 511 25.01 17.88 -6.73
C SER A 511 24.81 19.11 -7.61
N LEU A 512 24.16 20.15 -7.05
CA LEU A 512 23.92 21.40 -7.76
C LEU A 512 25.21 22.01 -8.32
N SER A 513 26.32 21.93 -7.57
CA SER A 513 27.66 22.39 -7.98
C SER A 513 28.21 21.71 -9.23
N LYS A 514 27.76 20.50 -9.56
CA LYS A 514 28.19 19.74 -10.74
C LYS A 514 27.33 19.99 -11.98
N LEU A 515 26.16 20.61 -11.83
CA LEU A 515 25.24 20.83 -12.95
C LEU A 515 25.80 21.78 -14.04
N PRO A 516 26.50 22.89 -13.70
CA PRO A 516 27.08 23.76 -14.72
C PRO A 516 28.05 23.03 -15.65
N GLN A 517 28.93 22.20 -15.09
CA GLN A 517 29.84 21.36 -15.86
C GLN A 517 29.08 20.26 -16.62
N ALA A 518 28.14 19.58 -15.96
CA ALA A 518 27.41 18.48 -16.55
C ALA A 518 26.54 18.90 -17.74
N PHE A 519 26.03 20.14 -17.75
CA PHE A 519 25.17 20.68 -18.82
C PHE A 519 25.82 21.74 -19.70
N GLY A 520 27.09 22.08 -19.46
CA GLY A 520 27.84 23.07 -20.25
C GLY A 520 27.23 24.47 -20.18
N LEU A 521 26.87 24.93 -18.97
CA LEU A 521 26.18 26.22 -18.77
C LEU A 521 27.11 27.45 -18.88
N GLY A 522 28.44 27.24 -18.93
CA GLY A 522 29.45 28.30 -19.01
C GLY A 522 30.06 28.68 -17.65
N ALA A 523 31.15 29.45 -17.66
CA ALA A 523 31.94 29.78 -16.47
C ALA A 523 31.22 30.73 -15.48
N GLY A 524 30.18 31.44 -15.93
CA GLY A 524 29.38 32.34 -15.08
C GLY A 524 28.46 31.63 -14.08
N PHE A 525 28.29 30.31 -14.20
CA PHE A 525 27.48 29.50 -13.28
C PHE A 525 28.41 28.68 -12.38
N LYS A 526 28.77 29.22 -11.22
CA LYS A 526 29.56 28.52 -10.20
C LYS A 526 28.86 28.63 -8.85
N LYS A 527 28.67 27.49 -8.18
CA LYS A 527 28.19 27.47 -6.80
C LYS A 527 29.32 27.91 -5.87
N GLY A 528 29.05 28.92 -5.02
CA GLY A 528 29.97 29.40 -3.99
C GLY A 528 29.89 28.57 -2.70
N TYR A 529 30.61 29.00 -1.67
CA TYR A 529 30.53 28.45 -0.32
C TYR A 529 29.78 29.42 0.60
N PHE A 530 28.86 28.91 1.43
CA PHE A 530 28.06 29.71 2.35
C PHE A 530 28.11 29.14 3.78
N PRO A 531 28.29 29.98 4.82
CA PRO A 531 28.37 29.53 6.21
C PRO A 531 26.98 29.31 6.80
N TYR A 532 26.36 28.17 6.49
CA TYR A 532 24.96 27.91 6.88
C TYR A 532 24.72 27.86 8.39
N LEU A 533 25.70 27.44 9.20
CA LEU A 533 25.58 27.48 10.66
C LEU A 533 25.68 28.91 11.21
N PHE A 534 26.18 29.86 10.41
CA PHE A 534 26.24 31.28 10.78
C PHE A 534 24.92 32.01 10.51
N ASN A 535 23.96 31.38 9.81
CA ASN A 535 22.62 31.91 9.54
C ASN A 535 21.74 31.89 10.79
N THR A 536 21.95 32.90 11.65
CA THR A 536 21.25 33.08 12.92
C THR A 536 20.62 34.46 13.01
N THR A 537 19.70 34.64 13.96
CA THR A 537 19.09 35.93 14.25
C THR A 537 20.14 36.91 14.78
N ALA A 538 21.09 36.43 15.58
CA ALA A 538 22.19 37.25 16.11
C ALA A 538 23.11 37.82 15.00
N ASN A 539 23.39 37.03 13.97
CA ASN A 539 24.32 37.41 12.90
C ASN A 539 23.63 38.09 11.71
N THR A 540 22.32 38.36 11.76
CA THR A 540 21.54 38.87 10.62
C THR A 540 22.07 40.20 10.06
N ASN A 541 22.69 41.05 10.89
CA ASN A 541 23.26 42.34 10.48
C ASN A 541 24.81 42.32 10.44
N TYR A 542 25.43 41.14 10.43
CA TYR A 542 26.87 41.00 10.40
C TYR A 542 27.45 41.53 9.08
N VAL A 543 28.45 42.41 9.20
CA VAL A 543 29.32 42.87 8.12
C VAL A 543 30.75 42.86 8.66
N GLY A 544 31.61 42.03 8.09
CA GLY A 544 32.97 41.83 8.59
C GLY A 544 33.74 40.80 7.77
N PRO A 545 34.88 40.27 8.26
CA PRO A 545 35.60 39.17 7.62
C PRO A 545 34.73 37.91 7.45
N LEU A 546 35.16 36.94 6.64
CA LEU A 546 34.45 35.66 6.51
C LEU A 546 34.26 34.98 7.88
N PRO A 547 33.10 34.34 8.15
CA PRO A 547 32.89 33.57 9.36
C PRO A 547 33.92 32.45 9.51
N PRO A 548 34.23 32.01 10.74
CA PRO A 548 35.13 30.88 10.99
C PRO A 548 34.75 29.60 10.22
N VAL A 549 35.77 28.79 9.92
CA VAL A 549 35.66 27.57 9.08
C VAL A 549 34.57 26.61 9.58
N GLU A 550 34.41 26.48 10.90
CA GLU A 550 33.41 25.62 11.53
C GLU A 550 31.97 25.94 11.09
N TYR A 551 31.67 27.19 10.71
CA TYR A 551 30.32 27.57 10.30
C TYR A 551 29.92 27.09 8.89
N TYR A 552 30.88 26.59 8.12
CA TYR A 552 30.67 25.96 6.81
C TYR A 552 30.56 24.43 6.92
N ASP A 553 30.78 23.86 8.11
CA ASP A 553 30.69 22.43 8.44
C ASP A 553 31.46 21.54 7.43
N PRO A 554 32.81 21.69 7.42
CA PRO A 554 33.70 20.97 6.51
C PRO A 554 33.76 19.46 6.76
N ASP A 555 33.32 18.98 7.93
CA ASP A 555 33.39 17.57 8.30
C ASP A 555 32.31 16.73 7.60
N ASN A 556 31.23 17.37 7.14
CA ASN A 556 30.22 16.76 6.28
C ASN A 556 30.54 16.88 4.77
N MET A 557 31.66 17.51 4.40
CA MET A 557 32.13 17.58 3.01
C MET A 557 32.88 16.32 2.61
N LYS A 558 32.83 15.97 1.31
CA LYS A 558 33.72 14.94 0.75
C LYS A 558 35.16 15.42 0.76
N GLU A 559 36.11 14.51 0.90
CA GLU A 559 37.55 14.81 0.99
C GLU A 559 38.03 15.80 -0.11
N ASP A 560 37.74 15.52 -1.38
CA ASP A 560 38.10 16.40 -2.51
C ASP A 560 37.47 17.80 -2.43
N ASP A 561 36.22 17.89 -1.95
CA ASP A 561 35.48 19.16 -1.86
C ASP A 561 35.94 19.96 -0.62
N ARG A 562 36.31 19.25 0.47
CA ARG A 562 36.89 19.81 1.70
C ARG A 562 38.23 20.46 1.43
N ILE A 563 39.11 19.79 0.67
CA ILE A 563 40.41 20.35 0.28
C ILE A 563 40.22 21.66 -0.49
N LYS A 564 39.36 21.66 -1.53
CA LYS A 564 39.05 22.87 -2.32
C LYS A 564 38.44 23.98 -1.50
N PHE A 565 37.58 23.63 -0.53
CA PHE A 565 36.98 24.59 0.38
C PHE A 565 38.04 25.25 1.28
N LEU A 566 38.94 24.46 1.88
CA LEU A 566 40.00 25.00 2.74
C LEU A 566 40.97 25.90 1.97
N GLU A 567 41.34 25.52 0.74
CA GLU A 567 42.14 26.37 -0.15
C GLU A 567 41.44 27.68 -0.47
N TRP A 568 40.14 27.63 -0.82
CA TRP A 568 39.34 28.82 -1.06
C TRP A 568 39.23 29.68 0.20
N TYR A 569 38.98 29.08 1.36
CA TYR A 569 38.82 29.79 2.62
C TYR A 569 40.09 30.56 2.98
N GLU A 570 41.26 29.92 2.92
CA GLU A 570 42.52 30.60 3.23
C GLU A 570 42.82 31.77 2.30
N GLN A 571 42.42 31.67 1.02
CA GLN A 571 42.58 32.75 0.04
C GLN A 571 41.60 33.91 0.24
N ASN A 572 40.42 33.67 0.83
CA ASN A 572 39.32 34.64 0.89
C ASN A 572 38.98 35.06 2.34
N LYS A 573 39.62 34.53 3.38
CA LYS A 573 39.27 34.76 4.81
C LYS A 573 39.24 36.23 5.24
N THR A 574 39.97 37.08 4.54
CA THR A 574 40.02 38.54 4.79
C THR A 574 38.95 39.32 4.02
N ASP A 575 38.23 38.67 3.10
CA ASP A 575 37.20 39.31 2.29
C ASP A 575 36.02 39.72 3.17
N THR A 576 35.35 40.80 2.76
CA THR A 576 34.17 41.30 3.48
C THR A 576 32.96 40.43 3.16
N PHE A 577 32.42 39.80 4.19
CA PHE A 577 31.15 39.08 4.19
C PHE A 577 30.04 39.97 4.76
N ASP A 578 29.00 40.19 3.97
CA ASP A 578 27.76 40.86 4.34
C ASP A 578 26.64 39.82 4.39
N MET A 579 26.27 39.40 5.60
CA MET A 579 25.30 38.32 5.83
C MET A 579 23.99 38.54 5.06
N GLN A 580 23.55 39.79 4.91
CA GLN A 580 22.29 40.09 4.24
C GLN A 580 22.39 39.99 2.72
N LYS A 581 23.50 40.45 2.14
CA LYS A 581 23.73 40.42 0.68
C LYS A 581 24.16 39.04 0.22
N ASP A 582 25.10 38.42 0.91
CA ASP A 582 25.69 37.14 0.52
C ASP A 582 24.70 35.99 0.64
N LEU A 583 23.82 35.98 1.66
CA LEU A 583 22.75 34.99 1.78
C LEU A 583 21.80 35.04 0.55
N VAL A 584 21.41 36.25 0.14
CA VAL A 584 20.52 36.44 -1.02
C VAL A 584 21.25 36.10 -2.32
N ALA A 585 22.49 36.54 -2.49
CA ALA A 585 23.28 36.26 -3.69
C ALA A 585 23.56 34.75 -3.85
N TYR A 586 23.84 34.04 -2.76
CA TYR A 586 24.05 32.60 -2.76
C TYR A 586 22.78 31.85 -3.20
N CYS A 587 21.64 32.14 -2.58
CA CYS A 587 20.37 31.49 -2.92
C CYS A 587 19.90 31.84 -4.35
N ILE A 588 20.14 33.08 -4.83
CA ILE A 588 19.92 33.43 -6.24
C ILE A 588 20.78 32.55 -7.16
N SER A 589 22.07 32.41 -6.88
CA SER A 589 22.98 31.58 -7.68
C SER A 589 22.48 30.14 -7.79
N ASP A 590 22.04 29.55 -6.68
CA ASP A 590 21.48 28.20 -6.65
C ASP A 590 20.24 28.05 -7.54
N VAL A 591 19.29 28.99 -7.44
CA VAL A 591 18.07 29.00 -8.27
C VAL A 591 18.41 29.22 -9.76
N GLU A 592 19.39 30.05 -10.08
CA GLU A 592 19.80 30.30 -11.46
C GLU A 592 20.49 29.09 -12.09
N ILE A 593 21.39 28.42 -11.36
CA ILE A 593 22.02 27.16 -11.78
C ILE A 593 20.95 26.10 -12.03
N LEU A 594 20.02 25.93 -11.07
CA LEU A 594 18.93 24.96 -11.18
C LEU A 594 18.05 25.25 -12.41
N THR A 595 17.65 26.51 -12.60
CA THR A 595 16.82 26.94 -13.73
C THR A 595 17.51 26.62 -15.05
N ALA A 596 18.76 27.05 -15.23
CA ALA A 596 19.49 26.87 -16.47
C ALA A 596 19.73 25.37 -16.78
N ALA A 597 20.11 24.58 -15.78
CA ALA A 597 20.30 23.13 -15.92
C ALA A 597 19.00 22.41 -16.31
N CYS A 598 17.90 22.68 -15.61
CA CYS A 598 16.61 22.06 -15.90
C CYS A 598 16.10 22.42 -17.31
N LEU A 599 16.19 23.68 -17.71
CA LEU A 599 15.74 24.11 -19.03
C LEU A 599 16.59 23.51 -20.15
N LYS A 600 17.93 23.46 -19.97
CA LYS A 600 18.83 22.79 -20.91
C LYS A 600 18.53 21.30 -21.04
N PHE A 601 18.37 20.61 -19.91
CA PHE A 601 18.00 19.19 -19.87
C PHE A 601 16.66 18.93 -20.58
N ARG A 602 15.64 19.75 -20.30
CA ARG A 602 14.32 19.66 -20.95
C ARG A 602 14.43 19.82 -22.45
N GLN A 603 15.15 20.84 -22.91
CA GLN A 603 15.36 21.09 -24.33
C GLN A 603 15.98 19.86 -25.01
N GLN A 604 17.10 19.37 -24.48
CA GLN A 604 17.82 18.23 -25.05
C GLN A 604 16.97 16.95 -25.05
N MET A 605 16.14 16.73 -24.01
CA MET A 605 15.21 15.59 -23.95
C MET A 605 14.10 15.65 -24.99
N ILE A 606 13.54 16.84 -25.24
CA ILE A 606 12.52 17.02 -26.27
C ILE A 606 13.13 16.79 -27.66
N GLU A 607 14.28 17.40 -27.94
CA GLU A 607 14.99 17.29 -29.23
C GLU A 607 15.47 15.86 -29.52
N THR A 608 16.05 15.18 -28.52
CA THR A 608 16.67 13.86 -28.73
C THR A 608 15.71 12.70 -28.50
N GLY A 609 14.75 12.86 -27.59
CA GLY A 609 13.89 11.79 -27.09
C GLY A 609 12.41 11.97 -27.38
N ASN A 610 11.97 13.10 -27.93
CA ASN A 610 10.56 13.41 -28.22
C ASN A 610 9.66 13.27 -26.97
N VAL A 611 10.17 13.65 -25.79
CA VAL A 611 9.45 13.59 -24.51
C VAL A 611 9.77 14.82 -23.68
N CYS A 612 8.75 15.46 -23.09
CA CYS A 612 8.96 16.51 -22.10
C CYS A 612 9.13 15.88 -20.70
N PRO A 613 10.33 15.90 -20.09
CA PRO A 613 10.61 15.13 -18.87
C PRO A 613 9.75 15.54 -17.68
N PHE A 614 9.52 16.84 -17.48
CA PHE A 614 8.88 17.36 -16.28
C PHE A 614 7.34 17.36 -16.34
N THR A 615 6.74 17.32 -17.53
CA THR A 615 5.27 17.31 -17.64
C THR A 615 4.71 15.91 -17.77
N GLU A 616 5.47 14.99 -18.37
CA GLU A 616 5.03 13.64 -18.71
C GLU A 616 5.52 12.55 -17.75
N ALA A 617 6.53 12.83 -16.93
CA ALA A 617 7.14 11.87 -16.01
C ALA A 617 7.59 12.54 -14.71
N CYS A 618 7.78 11.76 -13.64
CA CYS A 618 8.29 12.22 -12.35
C CYS A 618 9.73 11.78 -12.05
N THR A 619 10.33 10.93 -12.89
CA THR A 619 11.69 10.40 -12.73
C THR A 619 12.36 10.15 -14.08
N ILE A 620 13.69 10.14 -14.13
CA ILE A 620 14.48 9.82 -15.33
C ILE A 620 14.10 8.46 -15.93
N ALA A 621 13.93 7.43 -15.09
CA ALA A 621 13.57 6.08 -15.55
C ALA A 621 12.20 6.05 -16.24
N SER A 622 11.23 6.83 -15.72
CA SER A 622 9.91 6.95 -16.35
C SER A 622 9.99 7.72 -17.67
N THR A 623 10.85 8.75 -17.75
CA THR A 623 11.12 9.45 -19.01
C THR A 623 11.76 8.51 -20.04
N CYS A 624 12.74 7.70 -19.65
CA CYS A 624 13.41 6.74 -20.54
C CYS A 624 12.44 5.69 -21.09
N ASN A 625 11.52 5.19 -20.27
CA ASN A 625 10.48 4.25 -20.73
C ASN A 625 9.54 4.91 -21.75
N LYS A 626 9.18 6.19 -21.57
CA LYS A 626 8.41 6.93 -22.59
C LYS A 626 9.19 7.12 -23.88
N VAL A 627 10.48 7.46 -23.81
CA VAL A 627 11.37 7.55 -24.99
C VAL A 627 11.37 6.23 -25.74
N TYR A 628 11.52 5.10 -25.05
CA TYR A 628 11.45 3.77 -25.65
C TYR A 628 10.10 3.50 -26.32
N ARG A 629 9.00 3.67 -25.58
CA ARG A 629 7.65 3.37 -26.05
C ARG A 629 7.18 4.25 -27.21
N ARG A 630 7.67 5.48 -27.30
CA ARG A 630 7.28 6.45 -28.33
C ARG A 630 8.08 6.30 -29.62
N ASN A 631 9.37 5.95 -29.51
CA ASN A 631 10.28 6.00 -30.65
C ASN A 631 10.81 4.62 -31.10
N PHE A 632 10.70 3.57 -30.28
CA PHE A 632 11.41 2.30 -30.53
C PHE A 632 10.55 1.04 -30.36
N LEU A 633 9.59 1.02 -29.42
CA LEU A 633 8.75 -0.15 -29.14
C LEU A 633 7.89 -0.52 -30.35
N GLN A 634 8.06 -1.74 -30.85
CA GLN A 634 7.18 -2.32 -31.86
C GLN A 634 5.91 -2.90 -31.21
N PRO A 635 4.72 -2.79 -31.84
CA PRO A 635 3.49 -3.38 -31.34
C PRO A 635 3.62 -4.90 -31.11
N ASN A 636 2.91 -5.41 -30.10
CA ASN A 636 2.80 -6.85 -29.81
C ASN A 636 4.13 -7.59 -29.54
N THR A 637 5.18 -6.89 -29.08
CA THR A 637 6.48 -7.51 -28.80
C THR A 637 6.67 -7.89 -27.34
N ILE A 638 6.29 -7.03 -26.39
CA ILE A 638 6.48 -7.28 -24.95
C ILE A 638 5.13 -7.64 -24.31
N GLY A 639 4.93 -8.92 -23.96
CA GLY A 639 3.72 -9.41 -23.29
C GLY A 639 3.61 -8.91 -21.85
N ILE A 640 2.41 -8.46 -21.45
CA ILE A 640 2.08 -8.08 -20.06
C ILE A 640 1.61 -9.32 -19.32
N ILE A 641 2.33 -9.71 -18.26
CA ILE A 641 1.95 -10.91 -17.50
C ILE A 641 0.61 -10.67 -16.80
N PRO A 642 -0.35 -11.60 -16.92
CA PRO A 642 -1.60 -11.52 -16.17
C PRO A 642 -1.38 -11.48 -14.66
N LYS A 643 -2.31 -10.87 -13.94
CA LYS A 643 -2.33 -10.93 -12.47
C LYS A 643 -2.36 -12.39 -12.01
N GLY A 644 -1.46 -12.78 -11.10
CA GLY A 644 -1.32 -14.17 -10.64
C GLY A 644 -0.44 -15.06 -11.53
N GLY A 645 0.07 -14.56 -12.66
CA GLY A 645 0.85 -15.36 -13.61
C GLY A 645 -0.03 -16.10 -14.62
N TYR A 646 0.53 -17.08 -15.32
CA TYR A 646 -0.17 -17.77 -16.40
C TYR A 646 -1.06 -18.94 -15.94
N ARG A 647 -0.78 -19.53 -14.77
CA ARG A 647 -1.59 -20.62 -14.17
C ARG A 647 -2.70 -20.12 -13.25
N TRP A 648 -2.45 -19.06 -12.47
CA TRP A 648 -3.47 -18.42 -11.62
C TRP A 648 -4.08 -17.18 -12.27
N ARG A 649 -4.36 -17.31 -13.57
CA ARG A 649 -4.94 -16.23 -14.38
C ARG A 649 -6.37 -15.89 -13.95
N ASP A 650 -7.09 -16.91 -13.48
CA ASP A 650 -8.40 -16.77 -12.87
C ASP A 650 -8.24 -16.45 -11.39
N ASN A 651 -9.12 -15.59 -10.87
CA ASN A 651 -9.03 -15.03 -9.52
C ASN A 651 -9.51 -16.04 -8.47
N GLN A 652 -8.87 -17.20 -8.42
CA GLN A 652 -9.18 -18.27 -7.48
C GLN A 652 -8.22 -18.18 -6.27
N SER A 653 -8.79 -17.99 -5.08
CA SER A 653 -7.99 -17.81 -3.87
C SER A 653 -7.21 -19.08 -3.50
N LYS A 654 -6.04 -18.95 -2.84
CA LYS A 654 -5.30 -20.11 -2.29
C LYS A 654 -6.22 -21.00 -1.43
N VAL A 655 -7.13 -20.39 -0.69
CA VAL A 655 -8.09 -21.08 0.17
C VAL A 655 -9.11 -21.89 -0.63
N ALA A 656 -9.53 -21.40 -1.80
CA ALA A 656 -10.38 -22.17 -2.72
C ALA A 656 -9.65 -23.41 -3.24
N ILE A 657 -8.36 -23.28 -3.62
CA ILE A 657 -7.54 -24.42 -4.06
C ILE A 657 -7.33 -25.44 -2.92
N GLN A 658 -7.08 -24.97 -1.69
CA GLN A 658 -7.01 -25.83 -0.50
C GLN A 658 -8.28 -26.67 -0.34
N TRP A 659 -9.44 -26.05 -0.51
CA TRP A 659 -10.70 -26.76 -0.45
C TRP A 659 -10.86 -27.77 -1.59
N LEU A 660 -10.60 -27.38 -2.84
CA LEU A 660 -10.74 -28.28 -3.99
C LEU A 660 -9.83 -29.50 -3.87
N VAL A 661 -8.56 -29.31 -3.51
CA VAL A 661 -7.60 -30.40 -3.28
C VAL A 661 -8.05 -31.32 -2.15
N TRP A 662 -8.64 -30.78 -1.08
CA TRP A 662 -9.24 -31.58 -0.03
C TRP A 662 -10.42 -32.42 -0.56
N MET A 663 -11.30 -31.83 -1.37
CA MET A 663 -12.43 -32.55 -1.96
C MET A 663 -11.98 -33.69 -2.88
N GLU A 664 -10.90 -33.49 -3.64
CA GLU A 664 -10.30 -34.56 -4.46
C GLU A 664 -9.88 -35.75 -3.61
N LYS A 665 -9.21 -35.51 -2.49
CA LYS A 665 -8.77 -36.55 -1.55
C LYS A 665 -9.97 -37.25 -0.92
N GLU A 666 -10.92 -36.48 -0.41
CA GLU A 666 -12.08 -37.00 0.34
C GLU A 666 -12.99 -37.86 -0.54
N GLN A 667 -13.20 -37.44 -1.79
CA GLN A 667 -14.10 -38.15 -2.72
C GLN A 667 -13.37 -39.07 -3.68
N ASN A 668 -12.03 -39.07 -3.68
CA ASN A 668 -11.18 -39.82 -4.61
C ASN A 668 -11.55 -39.57 -6.09
N ILE A 669 -11.66 -38.29 -6.45
CA ILE A 669 -12.04 -37.82 -7.80
C ILE A 669 -10.98 -36.86 -8.36
N ASN A 670 -10.97 -36.70 -9.68
CA ASN A 670 -10.15 -35.68 -10.35
C ASN A 670 -11.00 -34.45 -10.72
N ILE A 671 -10.73 -33.33 -10.05
CA ILE A 671 -11.36 -32.03 -10.24
C ILE A 671 -10.45 -31.17 -11.13
N VAL A 672 -11.02 -30.67 -12.23
CA VAL A 672 -10.42 -29.63 -13.08
C VAL A 672 -10.61 -28.27 -12.39
N CYS A 673 -9.51 -27.56 -12.12
CA CYS A 673 -9.51 -26.25 -11.45
C CYS A 673 -8.34 -25.36 -11.91
N ALA A 674 -8.32 -24.09 -11.46
CA ALA A 674 -7.29 -23.11 -11.84
C ALA A 674 -5.87 -23.53 -11.44
N ALA A 675 -5.71 -24.32 -10.38
CA ALA A 675 -4.39 -24.77 -9.94
C ALA A 675 -3.72 -25.75 -10.91
N LYS A 676 -4.50 -26.50 -11.68
CA LYS A 676 -4.01 -27.53 -12.62
C LYS A 676 -3.83 -26.96 -14.03
N GLN A 677 -4.85 -26.29 -14.55
CA GLN A 677 -4.81 -25.66 -15.87
C GLN A 677 -5.59 -24.35 -15.88
N GLN A 678 -6.93 -24.44 -15.93
CA GLN A 678 -7.86 -23.32 -15.95
C GLN A 678 -9.19 -23.74 -15.33
N GLU A 679 -10.01 -22.77 -14.90
CA GLU A 679 -11.39 -23.04 -14.49
C GLU A 679 -12.21 -23.60 -15.66
N ALA A 680 -12.99 -24.64 -15.41
CA ALA A 680 -13.88 -25.21 -16.40
C ALA A 680 -15.04 -24.25 -16.72
N ARG A 681 -15.52 -24.28 -17.97
CA ARG A 681 -16.79 -23.65 -18.34
C ARG A 681 -17.86 -24.72 -18.43
N VAL A 682 -18.77 -24.71 -17.47
CA VAL A 682 -19.92 -25.61 -17.39
C VAL A 682 -21.17 -24.78 -17.59
N ALA A 683 -22.07 -25.20 -18.48
CA ALA A 683 -23.30 -24.46 -18.76
C ALA A 683 -23.07 -22.96 -19.09
N GLY A 684 -22.03 -22.62 -19.84
CA GLY A 684 -21.73 -21.23 -20.23
C GLY A 684 -21.19 -20.32 -19.12
N VAL A 685 -21.03 -20.80 -17.88
CA VAL A 685 -20.43 -20.07 -16.75
C VAL A 685 -19.11 -20.71 -16.32
N LYS A 686 -18.16 -19.91 -15.83
CA LYS A 686 -16.94 -20.43 -15.19
C LYS A 686 -17.27 -20.98 -13.81
N VAL A 687 -16.67 -22.10 -13.44
CA VAL A 687 -16.85 -22.74 -12.13
C VAL A 687 -15.51 -23.00 -11.46
N ASP A 688 -15.45 -22.93 -10.13
CA ASP A 688 -14.20 -23.07 -9.36
C ASP A 688 -13.57 -24.46 -9.55
N GLY A 689 -14.39 -25.51 -9.58
CA GLY A 689 -13.97 -26.87 -9.87
C GLY A 689 -15.05 -27.66 -10.60
N TYR A 690 -14.64 -28.58 -11.48
CA TYR A 690 -15.55 -29.49 -12.17
C TYR A 690 -14.97 -30.89 -12.30
N CYS A 691 -15.77 -31.90 -11.99
CA CYS A 691 -15.48 -33.30 -12.29
C CYS A 691 -16.50 -33.80 -13.31
N ALA A 692 -16.03 -34.08 -14.54
CA ALA A 692 -16.89 -34.53 -15.63
C ALA A 692 -17.42 -35.95 -15.39
N GLU A 693 -16.64 -36.82 -14.73
CA GLU A 693 -16.98 -38.22 -14.46
C GLU A 693 -18.19 -38.34 -13.52
N THR A 694 -18.23 -37.52 -12.47
CA THR A 694 -19.31 -37.53 -11.46
C THR A 694 -20.38 -36.47 -11.74
N ASN A 695 -20.23 -35.68 -12.80
CA ASN A 695 -21.06 -34.51 -13.11
C ASN A 695 -21.19 -33.53 -11.91
N GLN A 696 -20.12 -33.40 -11.13
CA GLN A 696 -20.07 -32.56 -9.94
C GLN A 696 -19.42 -31.21 -10.23
N VAL A 697 -20.07 -30.15 -9.80
CA VAL A 697 -19.54 -28.77 -9.85
C VAL A 697 -19.21 -28.34 -8.44
N PHE A 698 -18.02 -27.79 -8.25
CA PHE A 698 -17.52 -27.26 -6.97
C PHE A 698 -17.46 -25.74 -7.07
N GLU A 699 -18.13 -25.03 -6.15
CA GLU A 699 -18.17 -23.56 -6.09
C GLU A 699 -17.68 -23.04 -4.74
N PHE A 700 -16.65 -22.20 -4.77
CA PHE A 700 -16.06 -21.60 -3.58
C PHE A 700 -16.44 -20.13 -3.47
N HIS A 701 -17.34 -19.82 -2.53
CA HIS A 701 -17.87 -18.47 -2.36
C HIS A 701 -16.95 -17.62 -1.46
N GLY A 702 -15.94 -17.01 -2.08
CA GLY A 702 -15.15 -15.92 -1.48
C GLY A 702 -16.05 -14.83 -0.88
N CYS A 703 -15.92 -14.55 0.43
CA CYS A 703 -16.98 -13.85 1.16
C CYS A 703 -17.25 -12.44 0.61
N TYR A 704 -16.20 -11.70 0.21
CA TYR A 704 -16.32 -10.34 -0.33
C TYR A 704 -16.82 -10.33 -1.78
N TYR A 705 -16.30 -11.23 -2.61
CA TYR A 705 -16.60 -11.31 -4.05
C TYR A 705 -18.01 -11.83 -4.33
N HIS A 706 -18.54 -12.66 -3.43
CA HIS A 706 -19.86 -13.28 -3.54
C HIS A 706 -20.89 -12.69 -2.55
N GLY A 707 -20.53 -11.66 -1.79
CA GLY A 707 -21.46 -10.93 -0.92
C GLY A 707 -22.00 -11.75 0.25
N CYS A 708 -21.15 -12.42 1.02
CA CYS A 708 -21.56 -13.32 2.11
C CYS A 708 -22.49 -12.63 3.14
N PRO A 709 -23.72 -13.16 3.39
CA PRO A 709 -24.66 -12.61 4.37
C PRO A 709 -24.22 -12.78 5.81
N ALA A 710 -23.39 -13.78 6.12
CA ALA A 710 -22.87 -14.00 7.47
C ALA A 710 -21.77 -13.00 7.85
N CYS A 711 -20.83 -12.71 6.93
CA CYS A 711 -19.70 -11.83 7.17
C CYS A 711 -20.04 -10.34 7.09
N PHE A 712 -20.97 -9.96 6.20
CA PHE A 712 -21.30 -8.55 5.96
C PHE A 712 -22.77 -8.29 6.31
N LYS A 713 -23.03 -7.86 7.55
CA LYS A 713 -24.39 -7.68 8.08
C LYS A 713 -25.03 -6.32 7.76
N ASN A 714 -24.22 -5.29 7.54
CA ASN A 714 -24.66 -3.89 7.35
C ASN A 714 -24.11 -3.30 6.04
N GLY A 715 -24.70 -2.20 5.55
CA GLY A 715 -24.18 -1.44 4.40
C GLY A 715 -24.18 -2.19 3.05
N ARG A 716 -24.97 -3.27 2.93
CA ARG A 716 -24.89 -4.19 1.78
C ARG A 716 -25.39 -3.62 0.45
N ASP A 717 -26.15 -2.53 0.50
CA ASP A 717 -26.67 -1.80 -0.67
C ASP A 717 -25.80 -0.60 -1.05
N GLU A 718 -24.69 -0.35 -0.34
CA GLU A 718 -23.79 0.76 -0.67
C GLU A 718 -22.97 0.41 -1.93
N PRO A 719 -22.79 1.39 -2.85
CA PRO A 719 -21.90 1.22 -3.99
C PRO A 719 -20.48 0.86 -3.54
N LEU A 720 -19.92 -0.19 -4.15
CA LEU A 720 -18.57 -0.63 -3.86
C LEU A 720 -17.55 0.34 -4.47
N ARG A 721 -16.41 0.55 -3.79
CA ARG A 721 -15.38 1.48 -4.29
C ARG A 721 -14.59 0.93 -5.48
N ASP A 722 -14.40 -0.38 -5.55
CA ASP A 722 -13.72 -1.07 -6.66
C ASP A 722 -14.57 -1.10 -7.92
N ASP A 723 -15.90 -1.21 -7.76
CA ASP A 723 -16.86 -1.07 -8.84
C ASP A 723 -18.14 -0.38 -8.32
N PRO A 724 -18.27 0.95 -8.50
CA PRO A 724 -19.44 1.71 -8.06
C PRO A 724 -20.76 1.26 -8.70
N THR A 725 -20.72 0.39 -9.71
CA THR A 725 -21.93 -0.19 -10.32
C THR A 725 -22.44 -1.42 -9.56
N GLN A 726 -21.70 -1.92 -8.57
CA GLN A 726 -22.04 -3.10 -7.77
C GLN A 726 -22.22 -2.75 -6.28
N THR A 727 -22.96 -3.61 -5.59
CA THR A 727 -23.16 -3.64 -4.13
C THR A 727 -22.92 -5.08 -3.62
N LEU A 728 -22.77 -5.29 -2.31
CA LEU A 728 -22.66 -6.65 -1.76
C LEU A 728 -23.93 -7.47 -2.00
N ASN A 729 -25.10 -6.82 -2.05
CA ASN A 729 -26.34 -7.50 -2.39
C ASN A 729 -26.40 -7.89 -3.87
N THR A 730 -25.99 -7.02 -4.80
CA THR A 730 -25.96 -7.41 -6.23
C THR A 730 -24.97 -8.54 -6.50
N ARG A 731 -23.85 -8.60 -5.75
CA ARG A 731 -22.91 -9.73 -5.81
C ARG A 731 -23.56 -11.02 -5.31
N TYR A 732 -24.23 -10.97 -4.16
CA TYR A 732 -24.94 -12.12 -3.59
C TYR A 732 -26.07 -12.62 -4.50
N GLU A 733 -26.85 -11.73 -5.10
CA GLU A 733 -27.89 -12.09 -6.08
C GLU A 733 -27.30 -12.82 -7.30
N ALA A 734 -26.17 -12.34 -7.83
CA ALA A 734 -25.47 -12.99 -8.93
C ALA A 734 -24.95 -14.39 -8.54
N THR A 735 -24.44 -14.55 -7.32
CA THR A 735 -24.00 -15.85 -6.79
C THR A 735 -25.15 -16.85 -6.71
N VAL A 736 -26.27 -16.46 -6.09
CA VAL A 736 -27.44 -17.35 -5.95
C VAL A 736 -27.99 -17.75 -7.33
N ALA A 737 -28.08 -16.82 -8.28
CA ALA A 737 -28.54 -17.11 -9.63
C ALA A 737 -27.63 -18.09 -10.38
N LYS A 738 -26.30 -17.99 -10.19
CA LYS A 738 -25.33 -18.94 -10.77
C LYS A 738 -25.53 -20.34 -10.19
N THR A 739 -25.66 -20.45 -8.87
CA THR A 739 -25.89 -21.70 -8.13
C THR A 739 -27.19 -22.39 -8.57
N GLU A 740 -28.29 -21.63 -8.70
CA GLU A 740 -29.59 -22.17 -9.14
C GLU A 740 -29.51 -22.71 -10.57
N ARG A 741 -28.92 -21.96 -11.52
CA ARG A 741 -28.72 -22.41 -12.91
C ARG A 741 -28.01 -23.76 -13.01
N LEU A 742 -26.91 -23.93 -12.27
CA LEU A 742 -26.12 -25.16 -12.33
C LEU A 742 -26.94 -26.37 -11.85
N ARG A 743 -27.79 -26.19 -10.83
CA ARG A 743 -28.72 -27.23 -10.36
C ARG A 743 -29.84 -27.51 -11.37
N ASP A 744 -30.45 -26.47 -11.93
CA ASP A 744 -31.54 -26.60 -12.90
C ASP A 744 -31.11 -27.34 -14.18
N LEU A 745 -29.84 -27.20 -14.56
CA LEU A 745 -29.23 -27.92 -15.68
C LEU A 745 -28.75 -29.35 -15.32
N GLY A 746 -29.08 -29.83 -14.12
CA GLY A 746 -28.84 -31.21 -13.69
C GLY A 746 -27.43 -31.50 -13.17
N HIS A 747 -26.62 -30.48 -12.86
CA HIS A 747 -25.29 -30.69 -12.24
C HIS A 747 -25.40 -30.86 -10.72
N HIS A 748 -24.60 -31.75 -10.16
CA HIS A 748 -24.50 -31.93 -8.70
C HIS A 748 -23.58 -30.86 -8.10
N LEU A 749 -24.18 -29.80 -7.54
CA LEU A 749 -23.44 -28.63 -7.05
C LEU A 749 -23.04 -28.76 -5.57
N ILE A 750 -21.74 -28.81 -5.32
CA ILE A 750 -21.10 -28.75 -4.00
C ILE A 750 -20.55 -27.34 -3.80
N GLN A 751 -20.92 -26.68 -2.70
CA GLN A 751 -20.51 -25.29 -2.47
C GLN A 751 -20.15 -25.01 -1.02
N ILE A 752 -19.21 -24.09 -0.80
CA ILE A 752 -18.80 -23.64 0.53
C ILE A 752 -18.52 -22.14 0.55
N TRP A 753 -18.74 -21.49 1.70
CA TRP A 753 -18.34 -20.10 1.91
C TRP A 753 -16.92 -20.03 2.47
N GLU A 754 -16.15 -19.02 2.08
CA GLU A 754 -14.76 -18.85 2.54
C GLU A 754 -14.64 -18.82 4.06
N CYS A 755 -15.50 -18.09 4.76
CA CYS A 755 -15.50 -18.02 6.22
C CYS A 755 -15.76 -19.38 6.88
N GLU A 756 -16.57 -20.22 6.23
CA GLU A 756 -16.90 -21.56 6.72
C GLU A 756 -15.69 -22.48 6.59
N PHE A 757 -15.07 -22.52 5.42
CA PHE A 757 -13.90 -23.36 5.20
C PHE A 757 -12.69 -22.92 6.05
N ARG A 758 -12.49 -21.61 6.25
CA ARG A 758 -11.45 -21.11 7.17
C ARG A 758 -11.65 -21.60 8.60
N ARG A 759 -12.90 -21.70 9.06
CA ARG A 759 -13.21 -22.27 10.38
C ARG A 759 -12.90 -23.77 10.42
N GLN A 760 -13.20 -24.51 9.35
CA GLN A 760 -12.85 -25.93 9.25
C GLN A 760 -11.34 -26.17 9.30
N LEU A 761 -10.55 -25.35 8.60
CA LEU A 761 -9.07 -25.41 8.66
C LEU A 761 -8.53 -25.20 10.07
N GLN A 762 -9.14 -24.31 10.86
CA GLN A 762 -8.74 -24.07 12.25
C GLN A 762 -9.14 -25.21 13.19
N GLN A 763 -10.22 -25.93 12.88
CA GLN A 763 -10.79 -26.97 13.73
C GLN A 763 -10.28 -28.38 13.40
N ASN A 764 -9.80 -28.62 12.17
CA ASN A 764 -9.37 -29.93 11.70
C ASN A 764 -7.89 -29.91 11.27
N ALA A 765 -7.04 -30.50 12.13
CA ALA A 765 -5.60 -30.59 11.91
C ALA A 765 -5.22 -31.48 10.71
N GLU A 766 -6.04 -32.46 10.35
CA GLU A 766 -5.76 -33.33 9.20
C GLU A 766 -5.93 -32.58 7.88
N ILE A 767 -7.03 -31.83 7.73
CA ILE A 767 -7.28 -30.99 6.56
C ILE A 767 -6.11 -30.00 6.43
N CYS A 768 -5.80 -29.30 7.52
CA CYS A 768 -4.72 -28.32 7.57
C CYS A 768 -3.39 -28.92 7.10
N SER A 769 -2.96 -30.04 7.72
CA SER A 769 -1.70 -30.71 7.38
C SER A 769 -1.64 -31.20 5.93
N TYR A 770 -2.73 -31.78 5.41
CA TYR A 770 -2.77 -32.28 4.04
C TYR A 770 -2.68 -31.14 3.02
N VAL A 771 -3.51 -30.10 3.17
CA VAL A 771 -3.55 -29.00 2.19
C VAL A 771 -2.31 -28.11 2.28
N GLU A 772 -1.67 -27.99 3.44
CA GLU A 772 -0.41 -27.26 3.58
C GLU A 772 0.77 -27.96 2.91
N ASN A 773 0.76 -29.30 2.85
CA ASN A 773 1.84 -30.11 2.28
C ASN A 773 1.56 -30.63 0.86
N HIS A 774 0.38 -30.36 0.31
CA HIS A 774 0.01 -30.87 -1.02
C HIS A 774 0.88 -30.25 -2.14
N PRO A 775 1.39 -31.02 -3.12
CA PRO A 775 2.29 -30.51 -4.17
C PRO A 775 1.76 -29.31 -4.95
N LEU A 776 0.45 -29.19 -5.19
CA LEU A 776 -0.17 -28.04 -5.88
C LEU A 776 -0.19 -26.75 -5.03
N LEU A 777 -0.04 -26.87 -3.71
CA LEU A 777 -0.11 -25.78 -2.74
C LEU A 777 1.27 -25.43 -2.18
N VAL A 778 2.15 -26.43 -2.03
CA VAL A 778 3.57 -26.30 -1.67
C VAL A 778 4.37 -25.74 -2.85
N ASN A 779 4.15 -26.29 -4.05
CA ASN A 779 4.78 -25.74 -5.25
C ASN A 779 3.87 -24.63 -5.79
N THR A 780 4.01 -23.43 -5.23
CA THR A 780 3.45 -22.22 -5.84
C THR A 780 3.82 -22.19 -7.34
N PRO A 781 2.97 -21.66 -8.22
CA PRO A 781 3.35 -21.46 -9.61
C PRO A 781 4.64 -20.65 -9.71
N LEU A 782 5.30 -20.82 -10.84
CA LEU A 782 6.48 -20.04 -11.18
C LEU A 782 6.16 -18.54 -11.07
N ASN A 783 6.90 -17.84 -10.19
CA ASN A 783 6.84 -16.39 -10.10
C ASN A 783 8.11 -15.80 -10.73
N PRO A 784 8.01 -15.01 -11.80
CA PRO A 784 9.17 -14.45 -12.48
C PRO A 784 9.99 -13.50 -11.58
N ARG A 785 9.41 -12.93 -10.52
CA ARG A 785 10.14 -12.12 -9.55
C ARG A 785 11.14 -12.91 -8.72
N ASP A 786 10.93 -14.22 -8.57
CA ASP A 786 11.83 -15.07 -7.81
C ASP A 786 13.15 -15.29 -8.57
N ALA A 787 13.12 -15.23 -9.90
CA ALA A 787 14.32 -15.24 -10.76
C ALA A 787 14.97 -13.85 -10.94
N PHE A 788 14.38 -12.78 -10.40
CA PHE A 788 14.90 -11.43 -10.57
C PHE A 788 15.82 -11.04 -9.40
N PHE A 789 17.12 -10.94 -9.71
CA PHE A 789 18.18 -10.63 -8.76
C PHE A 789 18.90 -9.31 -9.12
N GLY A 790 19.64 -8.76 -8.15
CA GLY A 790 20.55 -7.64 -8.40
C GLY A 790 21.88 -8.14 -8.98
N GLY A 791 22.87 -7.25 -9.12
CA GLY A 791 24.23 -7.68 -9.44
C GLY A 791 24.81 -8.55 -8.33
N ARG A 792 25.63 -9.54 -8.71
CA ARG A 792 26.39 -10.36 -7.77
C ARG A 792 27.41 -9.51 -7.07
N THR A 793 27.41 -9.64 -5.76
CA THR A 793 28.43 -9.09 -4.89
C THR A 793 28.89 -10.23 -4.01
N GLY A 794 30.11 -10.68 -4.26
CA GLY A 794 30.77 -11.72 -3.45
C GLY A 794 32.10 -11.17 -2.99
N ASN A 795 32.39 -11.32 -1.70
CA ASN A 795 33.68 -10.93 -1.16
C ASN A 795 34.47 -12.16 -0.71
N THR A 796 35.68 -12.31 -1.21
CA THR A 796 36.62 -13.37 -0.77
C THR A 796 37.47 -12.90 0.41
N TYR A 797 37.84 -11.60 0.44
CA TYR A 797 38.67 -10.99 1.49
C TYR A 797 38.14 -9.60 1.83
N GLU A 798 37.79 -9.34 3.09
CA GLU A 798 37.37 -8.01 3.55
C GLU A 798 38.50 -6.98 3.45
N TYR A 799 39.74 -7.42 3.63
CA TYR A 799 40.93 -6.61 3.48
C TYR A 799 42.09 -7.49 3.01
N TYR A 800 42.85 -7.00 2.03
CA TYR A 800 44.07 -7.66 1.58
C TYR A 800 45.17 -6.62 1.37
N LYS A 801 46.29 -6.80 2.04
CA LYS A 801 47.49 -5.98 1.88
C LYS A 801 48.47 -6.71 0.97
N CYS A 802 48.78 -6.11 -0.18
CA CYS A 802 49.78 -6.64 -1.12
C CYS A 802 51.11 -6.90 -0.42
N LYS A 803 51.74 -8.03 -0.74
CA LYS A 803 53.14 -8.31 -0.39
C LYS A 803 54.09 -7.60 -1.36
N ASP A 804 55.38 -7.56 -1.04
CA ASP A 804 56.39 -6.98 -1.94
C ASP A 804 56.38 -7.67 -3.30
N GLY A 805 56.29 -6.88 -4.37
CA GLY A 805 56.17 -7.36 -5.76
C GLY A 805 54.75 -7.73 -6.22
N GLU A 806 53.76 -7.73 -5.33
CA GLU A 806 52.36 -8.02 -5.66
C GLU A 806 51.60 -6.77 -6.11
N LYS A 807 50.68 -6.93 -7.06
CA LYS A 807 49.82 -5.85 -7.57
C LYS A 807 48.37 -6.30 -7.65
N ILE A 808 47.46 -5.48 -7.14
CA ILE A 808 46.02 -5.65 -7.35
C ILE A 808 45.67 -5.05 -8.72
N LYS A 809 44.92 -5.83 -9.53
CA LYS A 809 44.36 -5.38 -10.80
C LYS A 809 42.86 -5.15 -10.65
N TYR A 810 42.37 -4.02 -11.17
CA TYR A 810 40.95 -3.70 -11.22
C TYR A 810 40.46 -3.84 -12.66
N VAL A 811 39.40 -4.64 -12.86
CA VAL A 811 38.76 -4.85 -14.17
C VAL A 811 37.30 -4.43 -14.04
N ASP A 812 36.85 -3.56 -14.94
CA ASP A 812 35.50 -3.02 -14.95
C ASP A 812 34.87 -3.20 -16.32
N VAL A 813 33.63 -3.69 -16.36
CA VAL A 813 32.88 -3.81 -17.62
C VAL A 813 32.24 -2.46 -17.93
N CYS A 814 32.77 -1.79 -18.94
CA CYS A 814 32.26 -0.52 -19.44
C CYS A 814 30.78 -0.60 -19.83
N SER A 815 29.89 -0.08 -18.98
CA SER A 815 28.44 -0.02 -19.24
C SER A 815 27.78 -1.39 -19.44
N LEU A 816 27.97 -2.31 -18.48
CA LEU A 816 27.43 -3.67 -18.48
C LEU A 816 25.94 -3.75 -18.90
N TYR A 817 25.02 -3.06 -18.20
CA TYR A 817 23.59 -3.16 -18.51
C TYR A 817 23.22 -2.63 -19.92
N PRO A 818 23.72 -1.47 -20.37
CA PRO A 818 23.56 -1.06 -21.77
C PRO A 818 24.09 -2.07 -22.80
N TRP A 819 25.24 -2.70 -22.52
CA TRP A 819 25.79 -3.74 -23.39
C TRP A 819 24.85 -4.95 -23.46
N VAL A 820 24.32 -5.41 -22.32
CA VAL A 820 23.32 -6.50 -22.27
C VAL A 820 22.05 -6.10 -23.02
N CYS A 821 21.53 -4.88 -22.84
CA CYS A 821 20.37 -4.37 -23.58
C CYS A 821 20.58 -4.41 -25.10
N LYS A 822 21.82 -4.28 -25.58
CA LYS A 822 22.14 -4.25 -26.99
C LYS A 822 22.33 -5.65 -27.59
N TYR A 823 23.09 -6.52 -26.93
CA TYR A 823 23.55 -7.79 -27.49
C TYR A 823 22.93 -9.03 -26.84
N GLY A 824 22.29 -8.85 -25.68
CA GLY A 824 21.67 -9.94 -24.92
C GLY A 824 20.43 -10.52 -25.61
N LYS A 825 19.99 -11.66 -25.07
CA LYS A 825 18.76 -12.35 -25.46
C LYS A 825 17.58 -11.81 -24.65
N PHE A 826 16.49 -11.47 -25.32
CA PHE A 826 15.29 -10.93 -24.68
C PHE A 826 14.04 -11.75 -25.05
N PRO A 827 13.22 -12.18 -24.09
CA PRO A 827 11.93 -12.81 -24.37
C PRO A 827 10.97 -11.85 -25.07
N THR A 828 10.28 -12.36 -26.07
CA THR A 828 9.19 -11.69 -26.78
C THR A 828 7.89 -12.47 -26.62
N GLY A 829 6.78 -11.74 -26.70
CA GLY A 829 5.45 -12.32 -26.59
C GLY A 829 5.10 -12.85 -25.20
N HIS A 830 4.26 -13.89 -25.20
CA HIS A 830 3.84 -14.64 -24.03
C HIS A 830 4.41 -16.06 -24.11
N PRO A 831 4.79 -16.68 -22.98
CA PRO A 831 5.41 -17.99 -22.98
C PRO A 831 4.39 -19.10 -23.22
N LYS A 832 4.91 -20.24 -23.68
CA LYS A 832 4.28 -21.54 -23.51
C LYS A 832 4.62 -22.07 -22.11
N VAL A 833 3.60 -22.47 -21.36
CA VAL A 833 3.75 -22.92 -19.96
C VAL A 833 3.64 -24.43 -19.91
N TYR A 834 4.65 -25.09 -19.33
CA TYR A 834 4.69 -26.52 -19.11
C TYR A 834 4.73 -26.81 -17.61
N VAL A 835 3.98 -27.82 -17.14
CA VAL A 835 3.84 -28.15 -15.72
C VAL A 835 4.02 -29.64 -15.48
N GLY A 836 4.79 -29.99 -14.43
CA GLY A 836 4.94 -31.38 -14.01
C GLY A 836 5.51 -32.28 -15.11
N GLU A 837 4.76 -33.31 -15.49
CA GLU A 837 5.18 -34.29 -16.51
C GLU A 837 5.19 -33.72 -17.94
N GLU A 838 4.47 -32.62 -18.19
CA GLU A 838 4.52 -31.91 -19.48
C GLU A 838 5.82 -31.13 -19.67
N CYS A 839 6.61 -30.95 -18.60
CA CYS A 839 7.89 -30.25 -18.68
C CYS A 839 8.87 -31.01 -19.58
N PRO A 840 9.60 -30.30 -20.46
CA PRO A 840 10.56 -30.95 -21.34
C PRO A 840 11.66 -31.66 -20.53
N PRO A 841 11.99 -32.92 -20.85
CA PRO A 841 12.98 -33.71 -20.11
C PRO A 841 14.41 -33.14 -20.24
N ALA A 842 14.68 -32.40 -21.31
CA ALA A 842 15.92 -31.68 -21.54
C ALA A 842 15.66 -30.19 -21.77
N ILE A 843 16.42 -29.33 -21.09
CA ILE A 843 16.26 -27.87 -21.15
C ILE A 843 17.20 -27.18 -22.16
N ASN A 844 18.06 -27.94 -22.86
CA ASN A 844 19.09 -27.38 -23.74
C ASN A 844 18.51 -26.49 -24.86
N ASN A 845 17.35 -26.88 -25.40
CA ASN A 845 16.67 -26.17 -26.49
C ASN A 845 15.50 -25.30 -25.99
N VAL A 846 15.44 -25.03 -24.69
CA VAL A 846 14.38 -24.24 -24.07
C VAL A 846 14.98 -22.91 -23.60
N GLU A 847 14.27 -21.83 -23.86
CA GLU A 847 14.65 -20.49 -23.42
C GLU A 847 13.54 -19.90 -22.57
N GLY A 848 13.89 -19.22 -21.47
CA GLY A 848 12.92 -18.63 -20.55
C GLY A 848 13.20 -18.91 -19.08
N LEU A 849 12.16 -19.25 -18.32
CA LEU A 849 12.23 -19.46 -16.87
C LEU A 849 11.92 -20.90 -16.48
N ILE A 850 12.57 -21.36 -15.42
CA ILE A 850 12.35 -22.69 -14.85
C ILE A 850 12.23 -22.60 -13.33
N LYS A 851 11.25 -23.33 -12.79
CA LYS A 851 11.16 -23.64 -11.37
C LYS A 851 11.55 -25.10 -11.16
N CYS A 852 12.62 -25.33 -10.41
CA CYS A 852 13.15 -26.67 -10.19
C CYS A 852 13.76 -26.88 -8.80
N LYS A 853 13.96 -28.14 -8.44
CA LYS A 853 14.83 -28.60 -7.36
C LYS A 853 16.13 -29.10 -7.99
N ILE A 854 17.26 -28.54 -7.57
CA ILE A 854 18.58 -28.80 -8.15
C ILE A 854 19.61 -29.01 -7.04
N LEU A 855 20.50 -29.99 -7.23
CA LEU A 855 21.56 -30.33 -6.29
C LEU A 855 22.89 -29.69 -6.70
N PRO A 856 23.47 -28.80 -5.87
CA PRO A 856 24.79 -28.25 -6.14
C PRO A 856 25.91 -29.29 -5.99
N PRO A 857 27.05 -29.14 -6.68
CA PRO A 857 28.27 -29.91 -6.39
C PRO A 857 28.80 -29.56 -4.99
N GLN A 858 29.63 -30.43 -4.42
CA GLN A 858 30.19 -30.19 -3.08
C GLN A 858 31.31 -29.15 -3.09
N ASN A 859 32.12 -29.14 -4.15
CA ASN A 859 33.32 -28.33 -4.25
C ASN A 859 33.27 -27.46 -5.51
N LEU A 860 32.71 -26.26 -5.38
CA LEU A 860 32.72 -25.28 -6.45
C LEU A 860 33.09 -23.91 -5.88
N TYR A 861 34.21 -23.37 -6.35
CA TYR A 861 34.76 -22.12 -5.80
C TYR A 861 33.81 -20.94 -5.96
N HIS A 862 33.06 -20.92 -7.07
CA HIS A 862 32.05 -19.90 -7.33
C HIS A 862 30.69 -20.54 -7.57
N PRO A 863 29.83 -20.60 -6.55
CA PRO A 863 28.47 -21.09 -6.72
C PRO A 863 27.72 -20.23 -7.74
N ILE A 864 26.95 -20.88 -8.62
CA ILE A 864 26.33 -20.27 -9.80
C ILE A 864 24.94 -19.74 -9.46
N LEU A 865 24.10 -20.58 -8.86
CA LEU A 865 22.70 -20.24 -8.67
C LEU A 865 22.49 -19.30 -7.46
N PRO A 866 21.86 -18.14 -7.65
CA PRO A 866 21.47 -17.26 -6.56
C PRO A 866 20.30 -17.86 -5.77
N ALA A 867 20.27 -17.62 -4.46
CA ALA A 867 19.13 -17.90 -3.61
C ALA A 867 18.93 -16.78 -2.60
N LYS A 868 17.67 -16.38 -2.39
CA LYS A 868 17.32 -15.46 -1.29
C LYS A 868 17.13 -16.27 -0.02
N MET A 869 18.07 -16.16 0.90
CA MET A 869 18.03 -16.83 2.22
C MET A 869 18.24 -15.78 3.30
N ASN A 870 17.41 -15.80 4.35
CA ASN A 870 17.51 -14.81 5.43
C ASN A 870 17.52 -13.37 4.90
N ASN A 871 16.61 -13.05 3.97
CA ASN A 871 16.51 -11.76 3.24
C ASN A 871 17.77 -11.27 2.51
N LYS A 872 18.80 -12.12 2.37
CA LYS A 872 20.03 -11.80 1.65
C LYS A 872 20.12 -12.60 0.35
N LEU A 873 20.71 -11.97 -0.67
CA LEU A 873 21.11 -12.69 -1.87
C LEU A 873 22.38 -13.49 -1.55
N MET A 874 22.27 -14.81 -1.61
CA MET A 874 23.33 -15.75 -1.25
C MET A 874 23.62 -16.67 -2.44
N PHE A 875 24.88 -17.11 -2.54
CA PHE A 875 25.32 -18.10 -3.52
C PHE A 875 25.91 -19.27 -2.74
N VAL A 876 25.17 -20.37 -2.61
CA VAL A 876 25.49 -21.47 -1.69
C VAL A 876 25.50 -22.82 -2.38
N LEU A 877 26.29 -23.76 -1.85
CA LEU A 877 26.34 -25.17 -2.30
C LEU A 877 25.55 -26.13 -1.41
N CYS A 878 24.95 -25.62 -0.33
CA CYS A 878 24.11 -26.36 0.58
C CYS A 878 23.02 -25.44 1.15
N ARG A 879 21.76 -25.77 0.87
CA ARG A 879 20.59 -25.06 1.37
C ARG A 879 20.63 -24.88 2.88
N THR A 880 20.79 -25.98 3.62
CA THR A 880 20.77 -25.96 5.09
C THR A 880 21.89 -25.12 5.69
N CYS A 881 23.09 -25.14 5.10
CA CYS A 881 24.18 -24.25 5.54
C CYS A 881 23.87 -22.77 5.30
N GLY A 882 23.27 -22.44 4.16
CA GLY A 882 22.86 -21.06 3.84
C GLY A 882 21.76 -20.55 4.77
N GLU A 883 20.75 -21.37 5.04
CA GLU A 883 19.66 -21.07 5.98
C GLU A 883 20.18 -20.88 7.41
N LYS A 884 21.07 -21.76 7.87
CA LYS A 884 21.68 -21.69 9.21
C LYS A 884 22.86 -20.72 9.32
N MET A 885 23.25 -20.04 8.24
CA MET A 885 24.41 -19.15 8.18
C MET A 885 25.71 -19.81 8.68
N ASN A 886 25.90 -21.10 8.37
CA ASN A 886 27.07 -21.86 8.81
C ASN A 886 28.35 -21.33 8.16
N GLN A 887 29.32 -20.90 8.97
CA GLN A 887 30.64 -20.42 8.55
C GLN A 887 31.70 -21.54 8.56
N GLY A 888 31.39 -22.70 9.16
CA GLY A 888 32.29 -23.84 9.24
C GLY A 888 32.21 -24.76 8.01
N LYS A 889 32.94 -25.89 8.06
CA LYS A 889 32.82 -26.94 7.04
C LYS A 889 31.39 -27.49 7.00
N CYS A 890 30.93 -27.85 5.81
CA CYS A 890 29.64 -28.48 5.62
C CYS A 890 29.72 -29.98 5.99
N HIS A 891 28.82 -30.45 6.84
CA HIS A 891 28.68 -31.87 7.24
C HIS A 891 27.40 -32.53 6.69
N HIS A 892 26.61 -31.80 5.90
CA HIS A 892 25.41 -32.34 5.27
C HIS A 892 25.81 -33.16 4.04
N HIS A 893 25.26 -34.38 3.93
CA HIS A 893 25.58 -35.32 2.85
C HIS A 893 24.36 -35.75 2.03
N THR A 894 23.15 -35.50 2.53
CA THR A 894 21.92 -35.89 1.83
C THR A 894 21.51 -34.87 0.75
N GLU A 895 20.76 -35.32 -0.25
CA GLU A 895 20.25 -34.46 -1.31
C GLU A 895 19.22 -33.46 -0.76
N GLU A 896 18.32 -33.91 0.12
CA GLU A 896 17.27 -33.11 0.74
C GLU A 896 17.81 -31.93 1.57
N GLU A 897 18.91 -32.11 2.29
CA GLU A 897 19.53 -31.06 3.08
C GLU A 897 20.25 -30.02 2.22
N ARG A 898 20.80 -30.45 1.08
CA ARG A 898 21.67 -29.62 0.25
C ARG A 898 20.97 -28.95 -0.93
N ALA A 899 20.00 -29.63 -1.54
CA ALA A 899 19.36 -29.20 -2.76
C ALA A 899 18.65 -27.86 -2.60
N LEU A 900 18.77 -27.03 -3.62
CA LEU A 900 18.09 -25.74 -3.74
C LEU A 900 16.78 -25.94 -4.48
N THR A 901 15.72 -25.29 -4.03
CA THR A 901 14.45 -25.18 -4.76
C THR A 901 14.17 -23.71 -5.01
N GLY A 902 13.94 -23.35 -6.26
CA GLY A 902 13.81 -21.95 -6.65
C GLY A 902 13.38 -21.79 -8.09
N THR A 903 13.31 -20.54 -8.52
CA THR A 903 13.03 -20.15 -9.90
C THR A 903 14.22 -19.37 -10.43
N TRP A 904 14.71 -19.78 -11.59
CA TRP A 904 15.89 -19.20 -12.23
C TRP A 904 15.66 -19.00 -13.71
N VAL A 905 16.53 -18.19 -14.32
CA VAL A 905 16.63 -18.10 -15.77
C VAL A 905 17.23 -19.41 -16.29
N ILE A 906 16.67 -19.98 -17.35
CA ILE A 906 17.10 -21.29 -17.86
C ILE A 906 18.59 -21.30 -18.21
N ASP A 907 19.15 -20.21 -18.73
CA ASP A 907 20.59 -20.11 -19.04
C ASP A 907 21.49 -20.21 -17.80
N GLU A 908 21.06 -19.68 -16.64
CA GLU A 908 21.79 -19.86 -15.38
C GLU A 908 21.77 -21.33 -14.95
N VAL A 909 20.65 -22.02 -15.19
CA VAL A 909 20.52 -23.45 -14.89
C VAL A 909 21.34 -24.29 -15.85
N LYS A 910 21.34 -24.00 -17.16
CA LYS A 910 22.23 -24.64 -18.14
C LYS A 910 23.69 -24.51 -17.70
N LYS A 911 24.11 -23.30 -17.31
CA LYS A 911 25.46 -23.06 -16.79
C LYS A 911 25.73 -23.82 -15.50
N ALA A 912 24.76 -23.87 -14.58
CA ALA A 912 24.90 -24.65 -13.35
C ALA A 912 25.11 -26.15 -13.66
N LEU A 913 24.36 -26.72 -14.61
CA LEU A 913 24.53 -28.12 -15.02
C LEU A 913 25.93 -28.37 -15.61
N GLU A 914 26.46 -27.45 -16.45
CA GLU A 914 27.85 -27.52 -16.93
C GLU A 914 28.88 -27.52 -15.80
N MET A 915 28.60 -26.78 -14.72
CA MET A 915 29.48 -26.66 -13.55
C MET A 915 29.26 -27.79 -12.52
N GLY A 916 28.56 -28.87 -12.89
CA GLY A 916 28.41 -30.08 -12.08
C GLY A 916 27.19 -30.10 -11.15
N TYR A 917 26.22 -29.19 -11.33
CA TYR A 917 24.93 -29.31 -10.64
C TYR A 917 24.11 -30.45 -11.25
N ARG A 918 23.24 -31.08 -10.46
CA ARG A 918 22.34 -32.14 -10.94
C ARG A 918 20.88 -31.75 -10.76
N MET A 919 20.12 -31.77 -11.86
CA MET A 919 18.67 -31.55 -11.84
C MET A 919 17.99 -32.70 -11.10
N LEU A 920 17.21 -32.40 -10.06
CA LEU A 920 16.45 -33.42 -9.31
C LEU A 920 14.99 -33.47 -9.73
N LYS A 921 14.35 -32.30 -9.89
CA LYS A 921 12.94 -32.21 -10.26
C LYS A 921 12.64 -30.89 -10.96
N VAL A 922 11.90 -30.95 -12.06
CA VAL A 922 11.32 -29.77 -12.72
C VAL A 922 9.87 -29.64 -12.28
N HIS A 923 9.48 -28.46 -11.81
CA HIS A 923 8.11 -28.19 -11.37
C HIS A 923 7.30 -27.46 -12.45
N GLU A 924 7.90 -26.46 -13.09
CA GLU A 924 7.25 -25.61 -14.09
C GLU A 924 8.28 -24.93 -14.99
N VAL A 925 7.95 -24.76 -16.27
CA VAL A 925 8.79 -24.09 -17.27
C VAL A 925 7.95 -23.09 -18.06
N TRP A 926 8.43 -21.85 -18.16
CA TRP A 926 7.88 -20.84 -19.07
C TRP A 926 8.84 -20.67 -20.24
N SER A 927 8.48 -21.23 -21.39
CA SER A 927 9.27 -21.19 -22.61
C SER A 927 8.87 -19.98 -23.46
N TYR A 928 9.81 -19.10 -23.75
CA TYR A 928 9.60 -17.87 -24.53
C TYR A 928 10.24 -17.99 -25.91
N GLU A 929 9.67 -17.27 -26.87
CA GLU A 929 10.42 -16.87 -28.06
C GLU A 929 11.46 -15.81 -27.67
N ILE A 930 12.65 -15.87 -28.26
CA ILE A 930 13.76 -14.99 -27.94
C ILE A 930 14.11 -14.13 -29.15
N ASP A 931 14.30 -12.84 -28.91
CA ASP A 931 14.90 -11.91 -29.84
C ASP A 931 16.31 -11.52 -29.36
N GLN A 932 17.29 -11.59 -30.25
CA GLN A 932 18.68 -11.24 -30.00
C GLN A 932 19.22 -10.51 -31.22
N PHE A 933 20.06 -9.50 -30.98
CA PHE A 933 20.74 -8.81 -32.06
C PHE A 933 21.81 -9.69 -32.72
N ASP A 934 21.67 -9.90 -34.02
CA ASP A 934 22.65 -10.63 -34.82
C ASP A 934 23.64 -9.66 -35.48
N LYS A 935 24.91 -9.78 -35.10
CA LYS A 935 26.01 -8.95 -35.63
C LYS A 935 26.30 -9.18 -37.11
N ALA A 936 25.99 -10.35 -37.66
CA ALA A 936 26.24 -10.67 -39.06
C ALA A 936 25.16 -10.03 -39.96
N THR A 937 23.89 -10.21 -39.62
CA THR A 937 22.76 -9.69 -40.41
C THR A 937 22.36 -8.25 -40.06
N LYS A 938 22.86 -7.71 -38.93
CA LYS A 938 22.50 -6.37 -38.39
C LYS A 938 21.00 -6.22 -38.10
N LYS A 939 20.32 -7.32 -37.77
CA LYS A 939 18.88 -7.39 -37.49
C LYS A 939 18.60 -7.96 -36.10
N GLY A 940 17.37 -7.78 -35.64
CA GLY A 940 16.90 -8.25 -34.32
C GLY A 940 17.28 -7.32 -33.17
N GLY A 941 16.95 -7.76 -31.96
CA GLY A 941 17.29 -7.08 -30.71
C GLY A 941 16.24 -6.07 -30.24
N LEU A 942 15.56 -6.42 -29.15
CA LEU A 942 14.42 -5.67 -28.59
C LEU A 942 14.74 -4.22 -28.18
N PHE A 943 15.95 -3.96 -27.67
CA PHE A 943 16.39 -2.63 -27.21
C PHE A 943 17.56 -2.06 -28.03
N THR A 944 18.08 -2.82 -28.99
CA THR A 944 19.31 -2.50 -29.72
C THR A 944 19.22 -1.18 -30.46
N SER A 945 18.09 -0.86 -31.08
CA SER A 945 17.86 0.42 -31.78
C SER A 945 18.00 1.64 -30.86
N MET A 946 17.43 1.57 -29.65
CA MET A 946 17.57 2.61 -28.62
C MET A 946 19.01 2.69 -28.13
N MET A 947 19.65 1.55 -27.85
CA MET A 947 21.05 1.52 -27.39
C MET A 947 21.99 2.13 -28.43
N ASN A 948 21.85 1.75 -29.71
CA ASN A 948 22.63 2.31 -30.82
C ASN A 948 22.49 3.83 -30.91
N ARG A 949 21.25 4.34 -30.82
CA ARG A 949 20.99 5.78 -30.87
C ARG A 949 21.70 6.51 -29.73
N PHE A 950 21.56 6.06 -28.49
CA PHE A 950 22.11 6.80 -27.35
C PHE A 950 23.60 6.54 -27.11
N VAL A 951 24.15 5.40 -27.56
CA VAL A 951 25.61 5.20 -27.63
C VAL A 951 26.23 6.16 -28.64
N ALA A 952 25.63 6.30 -29.84
CA ALA A 952 26.07 7.28 -30.83
C ALA A 952 26.04 8.70 -30.27
N VAL A 953 24.90 9.12 -29.68
CA VAL A 953 24.76 10.46 -29.08
C VAL A 953 25.79 10.69 -27.97
N LYS A 954 25.98 9.71 -27.07
CA LYS A 954 26.97 9.80 -25.98
C LYS A 954 28.39 9.96 -26.52
N GLN A 955 28.76 9.19 -27.54
CA GLN A 955 30.10 9.21 -28.08
C GLN A 955 30.35 10.48 -28.89
N GLN A 956 29.45 10.85 -29.79
CA GLN A 956 29.51 12.08 -30.58
C GLN A 956 29.62 13.31 -29.69
N ALA A 957 28.85 13.37 -28.60
CA ALA A 957 28.87 14.46 -27.63
C ALA A 957 30.16 14.53 -26.78
N SER A 958 31.08 13.57 -26.92
CA SER A 958 32.38 13.60 -26.21
C SER A 958 33.44 14.42 -26.95
N GLY A 959 33.17 14.81 -28.19
CA GLY A 959 34.19 15.39 -29.07
C GLY A 959 35.19 14.35 -29.57
N TRP A 960 36.21 14.83 -30.28
CA TRP A 960 37.27 14.01 -30.87
C TRP A 960 38.29 13.58 -29.81
N PRO A 961 38.78 12.32 -29.84
CA PRO A 961 39.91 11.91 -29.02
C PRO A 961 41.16 12.77 -29.28
N GLN A 962 42.00 12.96 -28.25
CA GLN A 962 43.20 13.81 -28.37
C GLN A 962 44.22 13.34 -29.44
N HIS A 963 44.17 12.06 -29.81
CA HIS A 963 45.02 11.45 -30.82
C HIS A 963 44.45 11.56 -32.25
N CYS A 964 43.22 12.05 -32.44
CA CYS A 964 42.60 12.21 -33.76
C CYS A 964 42.70 13.67 -34.22
N ARG A 965 43.83 14.05 -34.83
CA ARG A 965 44.12 15.43 -35.27
C ARG A 965 43.85 15.64 -36.75
N THR A 966 44.16 14.66 -37.60
CA THR A 966 43.89 14.73 -39.04
C THR A 966 42.55 14.11 -39.42
N ASP A 967 42.05 14.42 -40.61
CA ASP A 967 40.77 13.86 -41.08
C ASP A 967 40.87 12.35 -41.36
N GLU A 968 42.05 11.84 -41.72
CA GLU A 968 42.32 10.41 -41.85
C GLU A 968 42.24 9.69 -40.50
N GLU A 969 42.83 10.26 -39.44
CA GLU A 969 42.74 9.69 -38.07
C GLU A 969 41.31 9.73 -37.54
N LYS A 970 40.57 10.79 -37.85
CA LYS A 970 39.15 10.93 -37.51
C LYS A 970 38.28 9.90 -38.22
N ASN A 971 38.49 9.68 -39.53
CA ASN A 971 37.75 8.67 -40.28
C ASN A 971 38.09 7.26 -39.79
N ARG A 972 39.37 6.98 -39.53
CA ARG A 972 39.81 5.71 -38.93
C ARG A 972 39.16 5.45 -37.59
N TYR A 973 39.07 6.46 -36.72
CA TYR A 973 38.37 6.35 -35.45
C TYR A 973 36.88 6.02 -35.62
N ILE A 974 36.19 6.57 -36.64
CA ILE A 974 34.80 6.22 -36.95
C ILE A 974 34.69 4.76 -37.42
N GLU A 975 35.61 4.31 -38.26
CA GLU A 975 35.67 2.93 -38.75
C GLU A 975 35.93 1.94 -37.62
N GLU A 976 36.93 2.20 -36.76
CA GLU A 976 37.23 1.39 -35.58
C GLU A 976 36.05 1.34 -34.60
N PHE A 977 35.34 2.47 -34.42
CA PHE A 977 34.15 2.49 -33.56
C PHE A 977 33.00 1.70 -34.18
N LEU A 978 32.82 1.76 -35.50
CA LEU A 978 31.83 0.96 -36.21
C LEU A 978 32.18 -0.54 -36.11
N GLU A 979 33.44 -0.91 -36.26
CA GLU A 979 33.89 -2.29 -36.14
C GLU A 979 33.68 -2.84 -34.72
N ARG A 980 34.09 -2.08 -33.70
CA ARG A 980 34.00 -2.50 -32.30
C ARG A 980 32.57 -2.48 -31.77
N GLU A 981 31.86 -1.37 -31.98
CA GLU A 981 30.58 -1.10 -31.35
C GLU A 981 29.41 -1.37 -32.27
N ASP A 982 29.59 -1.57 -33.58
CA ASP A 982 28.48 -1.69 -34.54
C ASP A 982 27.53 -0.48 -34.53
N VAL A 983 28.12 0.71 -34.38
CA VAL A 983 27.41 1.99 -34.38
C VAL A 983 28.15 2.96 -35.28
N LYS A 984 27.48 3.41 -36.34
CA LYS A 984 28.07 4.42 -37.22
C LYS A 984 27.96 5.80 -36.59
N LEU A 985 29.12 6.39 -36.29
CA LEU A 985 29.20 7.79 -35.89
C LEU A 985 29.15 8.70 -37.11
N LYS A 986 28.62 9.91 -36.95
CA LYS A 986 28.60 10.92 -38.01
C LYS A 986 29.69 11.95 -37.77
N PHE A 987 30.60 12.08 -38.73
CA PHE A 987 31.75 12.99 -38.67
C PHE A 987 31.38 14.40 -38.20
N ALA A 988 30.38 15.02 -38.82
CA ALA A 988 29.94 16.38 -38.51
C ALA A 988 29.22 16.53 -37.15
N GLU A 989 28.75 15.43 -36.54
CA GLU A 989 28.05 15.47 -35.26
C GLU A 989 29.00 15.19 -34.07
N ILE A 990 30.27 14.83 -34.29
CA ILE A 990 31.26 14.63 -33.23
C ILE A 990 31.75 16.01 -32.75
N VAL A 991 31.05 16.53 -31.74
CA VAL A 991 31.29 17.84 -31.15
C VAL A 991 31.15 17.73 -29.64
N GLU A 992 32.08 18.34 -28.91
CA GLU A 992 32.01 18.34 -27.45
C GLU A 992 30.72 19.01 -26.96
N ASN A 993 29.91 18.24 -26.23
CA ASN A 993 28.65 18.69 -25.65
C ASN A 993 28.40 17.96 -24.31
N PRO A 994 28.92 18.51 -23.20
CA PRO A 994 28.81 17.87 -21.88
C PRO A 994 27.37 17.53 -21.48
N GLY A 995 26.43 18.43 -21.77
CA GLY A 995 25.00 18.23 -21.47
C GLY A 995 24.40 17.04 -22.21
N LEU A 996 24.63 16.97 -23.52
CA LEU A 996 24.10 15.88 -24.34
C LEU A 996 24.77 14.54 -24.00
N ARG A 997 26.06 14.55 -23.66
CA ARG A 997 26.77 13.37 -23.17
C ARG A 997 26.20 12.87 -21.85
N SER A 998 25.99 13.78 -20.89
CA SER A 998 25.37 13.47 -19.59
C SER A 998 23.98 12.90 -19.77
N LEU A 999 23.18 13.49 -20.66
CA LEU A 999 21.83 13.01 -21.01
C LEU A 999 21.86 11.58 -21.53
N ALA A 1000 22.67 11.31 -22.55
CA ALA A 1000 22.74 10.00 -23.17
C ALA A 1000 23.21 8.93 -22.18
N LYS A 1001 24.19 9.27 -21.32
CA LYS A 1001 24.62 8.39 -20.22
C LYS A 1001 23.49 8.09 -19.23
N LEU A 1002 22.70 9.09 -18.85
CA LEU A 1002 21.54 8.90 -17.97
C LEU A 1002 20.49 7.98 -18.60
N ILE A 1003 20.21 8.14 -19.89
CA ILE A 1003 19.23 7.31 -20.61
C ILE A 1003 19.68 5.84 -20.66
N LEU A 1004 20.93 5.61 -21.04
CA LEU A 1004 21.52 4.26 -21.12
C LEU A 1004 21.45 3.55 -19.75
N ASN A 1005 21.78 4.25 -18.67
CA ASN A 1005 21.85 3.64 -17.34
C ASN A 1005 20.49 3.52 -16.63
N SER A 1006 19.53 4.40 -16.93
CA SER A 1006 18.26 4.49 -16.18
C SER A 1006 17.08 3.77 -16.81
N PHE A 1007 17.22 3.31 -18.06
CA PHE A 1007 16.15 2.64 -18.80
C PHE A 1007 15.74 1.31 -18.15
N TRP A 1008 16.72 0.44 -17.88
CA TRP A 1008 16.51 -0.94 -17.44
C TRP A 1008 15.67 -1.03 -16.15
N GLY A 1009 16.01 -0.21 -15.14
CA GLY A 1009 15.37 -0.28 -13.82
C GLY A 1009 13.86 -0.03 -13.82
N LYS A 1010 13.31 0.63 -14.85
CA LYS A 1010 11.86 0.88 -14.94
C LYS A 1010 11.08 -0.40 -15.27
N LEU A 1011 11.66 -1.30 -16.05
CA LEU A 1011 11.02 -2.55 -16.45
C LEU A 1011 10.88 -3.52 -15.25
N GLY A 1012 11.86 -3.50 -14.33
CA GLY A 1012 11.83 -4.27 -13.08
C GLY A 1012 10.98 -3.68 -11.94
N GLN A 1013 10.19 -2.63 -12.18
CA GLN A 1013 9.43 -1.94 -11.12
C GLN A 1013 8.46 -2.90 -10.38
N ARG A 1014 8.38 -2.80 -9.04
CA ARG A 1014 7.35 -3.53 -8.26
C ARG A 1014 5.98 -2.94 -8.51
N GLU A 1015 4.98 -3.79 -8.75
CA GLU A 1015 3.62 -3.37 -9.09
C GLU A 1015 2.85 -2.84 -7.89
N ASN A 1016 2.91 -3.55 -6.77
CA ASN A 1016 2.28 -3.15 -5.52
C ASN A 1016 3.29 -2.32 -4.69
N GLN A 1017 3.26 -1.00 -4.87
CA GLN A 1017 4.06 -0.04 -4.07
C GLN A 1017 3.22 0.50 -2.91
N PRO A 1018 3.84 0.80 -1.75
CA PRO A 1018 3.22 1.59 -0.72
C PRO A 1018 2.71 2.93 -1.28
N LYS A 1019 1.52 3.32 -0.86
CA LYS A 1019 0.83 4.56 -1.21
C LYS A 1019 0.62 5.41 0.05
N THR A 1020 0.49 6.71 -0.17
CA THR A 1020 0.26 7.68 0.91
C THR A 1020 -1.02 8.45 0.63
N ALA A 1021 -1.89 8.57 1.63
CA ALA A 1021 -3.12 9.35 1.58
C ALA A 1021 -3.15 10.41 2.68
N VAL A 1022 -3.63 11.61 2.34
CA VAL A 1022 -3.95 12.66 3.32
C VAL A 1022 -5.40 12.48 3.75
N VAL A 1023 -5.61 12.23 5.05
CA VAL A 1023 -6.92 11.92 5.63
C VAL A 1023 -7.33 13.02 6.59
N ARG A 1024 -8.48 13.64 6.35
CA ARG A 1024 -9.01 14.76 7.15
C ARG A 1024 -10.27 14.41 7.95
N THR A 1025 -10.86 13.24 7.71
CA THR A 1025 -12.10 12.82 8.39
C THR A 1025 -11.96 11.45 9.06
N PRO A 1026 -12.54 11.24 10.24
CA PRO A 1026 -12.53 9.93 10.90
C PRO A 1026 -13.20 8.85 10.05
N ALA A 1027 -14.26 9.19 9.32
CA ALA A 1027 -14.94 8.27 8.43
C ALA A 1027 -14.01 7.74 7.32
N GLU A 1028 -13.23 8.62 6.70
CA GLU A 1028 -12.22 8.20 5.70
C GLU A 1028 -11.17 7.28 6.33
N PHE A 1029 -10.65 7.63 7.51
CA PHE A 1029 -9.64 6.82 8.20
C PHE A 1029 -10.15 5.43 8.59
N PHE A 1030 -11.32 5.34 9.24
CA PHE A 1030 -11.90 4.07 9.65
C PHE A 1030 -12.28 3.21 8.44
N ASN A 1031 -12.78 3.82 7.37
CA ASN A 1031 -13.02 3.10 6.12
C ASN A 1031 -11.73 2.51 5.54
N MET A 1032 -10.58 3.18 5.67
CA MET A 1032 -9.30 2.61 5.23
C MET A 1032 -8.87 1.43 6.10
N LEU A 1033 -9.06 1.49 7.42
CA LEU A 1033 -8.72 0.40 8.34
C LEU A 1033 -9.58 -0.86 8.12
N TYR A 1034 -10.86 -0.68 7.77
CA TYR A 1034 -11.79 -1.79 7.51
C TYR A 1034 -11.89 -2.19 6.04
N ASN A 1035 -11.18 -1.52 5.13
CA ASN A 1035 -11.23 -1.87 3.73
C ASN A 1035 -10.43 -3.18 3.51
N PRO A 1036 -11.08 -4.29 3.13
CA PRO A 1036 -10.42 -5.57 2.97
C PRO A 1036 -9.43 -5.59 1.78
N ALA A 1037 -9.51 -4.62 0.86
CA ALA A 1037 -8.63 -4.54 -0.30
C ALA A 1037 -7.25 -3.91 -0.01
N ILE A 1038 -7.08 -3.27 1.15
CA ILE A 1038 -5.84 -2.58 1.51
C ILE A 1038 -5.35 -2.99 2.89
N CYS A 1039 -4.07 -2.73 3.15
CA CYS A 1039 -3.44 -2.84 4.46
C CYS A 1039 -2.84 -1.48 4.82
N VAL A 1040 -3.30 -0.88 5.92
CA VAL A 1040 -2.72 0.36 6.44
C VAL A 1040 -1.40 0.01 7.16
N THR A 1041 -0.31 0.62 6.74
CA THR A 1041 1.04 0.38 7.30
C THR A 1041 1.37 1.36 8.41
N ALA A 1042 1.01 2.64 8.25
CA ALA A 1042 1.27 3.68 9.25
C ALA A 1042 0.22 4.79 9.18
N ALA A 1043 -0.03 5.45 10.31
CA ALA A 1043 -0.88 6.63 10.41
C ALA A 1043 -0.15 7.69 11.24
N LEU A 1044 0.35 8.73 10.56
CA LEU A 1044 1.17 9.78 11.13
C LEU A 1044 0.32 11.05 11.34
N PRO A 1045 0.13 11.51 12.58
CA PRO A 1045 -0.64 12.71 12.84
C PRO A 1045 0.19 13.97 12.60
N VAL A 1046 -0.32 14.84 11.73
CA VAL A 1046 0.26 16.16 11.48
C VAL A 1046 -0.25 17.14 12.53
N ASN A 1047 -1.57 17.17 12.73
CA ASN A 1047 -2.27 17.94 13.76
C ASN A 1047 -3.54 17.20 14.22
N GLU A 1048 -4.42 17.83 15.00
CA GLU A 1048 -5.69 17.21 15.44
C GLU A 1048 -6.65 16.88 14.30
N ASP A 1049 -6.47 17.48 13.12
CA ASP A 1049 -7.42 17.45 12.01
C ASP A 1049 -6.95 16.68 10.78
N VAL A 1050 -5.65 16.38 10.70
CA VAL A 1050 -5.00 15.81 9.49
C VAL A 1050 -4.07 14.66 9.86
N LEU A 1051 -4.28 13.52 9.20
CA LEU A 1051 -3.40 12.35 9.23
C LEU A 1051 -2.76 12.13 7.85
N ILE A 1052 -1.50 11.72 7.84
CA ILE A 1052 -0.84 11.09 6.70
C ILE A 1052 -0.90 9.58 6.91
N VAL A 1053 -1.60 8.87 6.04
CA VAL A 1053 -1.82 7.42 6.15
C VAL A 1053 -1.08 6.71 5.03
N ASN A 1054 -0.12 5.87 5.39
CA ASN A 1054 0.56 4.97 4.47
C ASN A 1054 -0.20 3.65 4.40
N TYR A 1055 -0.41 3.14 3.19
CA TYR A 1055 -1.13 1.90 2.95
C TYR A 1055 -0.63 1.21 1.69
N GLU A 1056 -0.89 -0.07 1.57
CA GLU A 1056 -0.62 -0.85 0.36
C GLU A 1056 -1.87 -1.64 0.00
N HIS A 1057 -1.97 -2.07 -1.25
CA HIS A 1057 -3.04 -2.99 -1.64
C HIS A 1057 -2.69 -4.38 -1.11
N ARG A 1058 -3.69 -5.19 -0.79
CA ARG A 1058 -3.46 -6.63 -0.64
C ARG A 1058 -3.08 -7.22 -1.99
N ASP A 1059 -2.33 -8.30 -1.99
CA ASP A 1059 -1.84 -8.94 -3.21
C ASP A 1059 -3.00 -9.36 -4.14
N GLU A 1060 -4.17 -9.70 -3.58
CA GLU A 1060 -5.35 -10.03 -4.39
C GLU A 1060 -6.05 -8.79 -4.98
N SER A 1061 -5.73 -7.58 -4.54
CA SER A 1061 -6.54 -6.37 -4.79
C SER A 1061 -5.86 -5.28 -5.62
N TYR A 1062 -4.54 -5.34 -5.82
CA TYR A 1062 -3.83 -4.33 -6.60
C TYR A 1062 -4.12 -4.45 -8.11
N ASP A 1063 -4.06 -3.31 -8.82
CA ASP A 1063 -4.10 -3.27 -10.29
C ASP A 1063 -2.68 -3.45 -10.85
N PRO A 1064 -2.46 -4.40 -11.79
CA PRO A 1064 -1.17 -4.54 -12.48
C PRO A 1064 -0.77 -3.26 -13.22
N LEU A 1065 0.54 -3.00 -13.30
CA LEU A 1065 1.05 -1.82 -13.99
C LEU A 1065 1.04 -2.08 -15.51
N THR A 1066 0.52 -1.13 -16.28
CA THR A 1066 0.39 -1.23 -17.75
C THR A 1066 1.73 -1.19 -18.51
N THR A 1067 2.83 -0.92 -17.80
CA THR A 1067 4.19 -0.76 -18.34
C THR A 1067 5.21 -1.67 -17.68
N VAL A 1068 4.77 -2.55 -16.76
CA VAL A 1068 5.65 -3.53 -16.12
C VAL A 1068 5.28 -4.88 -16.66
N THR A 1069 6.29 -5.62 -17.10
CA THR A 1069 6.11 -6.93 -17.70
C THR A 1069 7.01 -7.88 -16.94
N GLY A 1070 6.50 -9.00 -16.45
CA GLY A 1070 7.37 -10.04 -15.90
C GLY A 1070 8.30 -10.74 -16.92
N PRO A 1071 8.15 -10.69 -18.27
CA PRO A 1071 9.22 -11.11 -19.17
C PRO A 1071 10.44 -10.22 -18.98
N SER A 1072 10.29 -8.92 -18.64
CA SER A 1072 11.42 -8.03 -18.27
C SER A 1072 12.13 -8.41 -16.97
N GLN A 1073 11.48 -9.23 -16.14
CA GLN A 1073 12.03 -9.79 -14.92
C GLN A 1073 12.72 -11.15 -15.18
N ALA A 1074 12.49 -11.76 -16.35
CA ALA A 1074 13.17 -12.96 -16.83
C ALA A 1074 14.46 -12.68 -17.61
N ILE A 1075 14.83 -11.41 -17.79
CA ILE A 1075 15.87 -11.00 -18.73
C ILE A 1075 17.19 -10.72 -18.03
N GLN A 1076 17.63 -11.71 -17.27
CA GLN A 1076 19.06 -11.88 -17.05
C GLN A 1076 19.47 -13.18 -17.74
N LEU A 1077 19.13 -13.32 -19.03
CA LEU A 1077 19.68 -14.35 -19.91
C LEU A 1077 21.09 -13.92 -20.32
N PHE A 1078 22.01 -13.86 -19.36
CA PHE A 1078 23.43 -14.14 -19.52
C PHE A 1078 24.08 -14.09 -18.13
N GLY A 1079 24.79 -15.18 -17.83
CA GLY A 1079 25.67 -15.27 -16.67
C GLY A 1079 26.62 -14.09 -16.66
N GLU A 1080 26.72 -13.45 -15.50
CA GLU A 1080 27.85 -12.60 -15.19
C GLU A 1080 29.12 -13.34 -15.60
N ALA A 1081 29.95 -12.66 -16.38
CA ALA A 1081 31.21 -13.14 -16.93
C ALA A 1081 31.80 -14.34 -16.17
N TRP A 1082 31.63 -15.52 -16.74
CA TRP A 1082 32.46 -16.70 -16.50
C TRP A 1082 33.28 -16.96 -17.75
#